data_AF-A0A9D3NMH6-F1
#
_entry.id   AF-A0A9D3NMH6-F1
#
_cell.length_a   1.000
_cell.length_b   1.000
_cell.length_c   1.000
_cell.angle_alpha   90.00
_cell.angle_beta   90.00
_cell.angle_gamma   90.00
#
_symmetry.space_group_name_H-M   'P 1'
#
loop_
_entity.id
_entity.type
_entity.pdbx_description
1 polymer ?
#
loop_
_entity_poly.entity_id
_entity_poly.type
_entity_poly.pdbx_seq_one_letter_code
_entity_poly.pdbx_strand_id
1 'polypeptide(L)'
;MDNSSGHAGSDNCPPLNGDTRARGRFSFSAWRSSSLTSAHGAGPGGGGDLSRRLLSLVRNYHERAASTADINSKPTEVTIGGDELTTTVLTAGNSLTPNMEECESGDQSTYLQKQLSSMLQPGVNKHSLRMFGSTQGVAAEQQRVRSFGVWIIHPYSDFRFYWDLVMLFLMMSNLVILPWCITFFEDQNTLPWIMFNMASDTLFLTDLILNFRTGIPEDDNSHIILDPKVIRRRYLQGWFLVDFISSIPVDYIFLAVDLEARLESAEVYRTARALRIVRFTKILSLLRLLRLSRLIRYIHQWEEIFHMTYDLASAVVRIVNLIGMMLLLCHWNGCLQFMVPMLQDFPQDCWVSKNNMVNATWEEQYSYALFMAMSHMLCIGYGAQAPERMTDVWLTMLSMIVGATCYAMFLGHATNLVQSLDASHRQYQEKYKQVEQYMSFHKLPAELRQRIHDYYEHRFQGKMFDEDSILGELSDPLKEDIVSHNCRELVANMPLFGNGDPHFVTVLLTKLRFEVFLPGDIIIREGTLGRKMYFIQHGCVTVLTRNKKEKKLSDGSYFGEICLLTSGRRTATVQADTYCRLYSLRVDSFNEVLEEHPIMRRAFERAAIEHLEQVDNNTAYNDTPSGAHTKKQTTEKKDTEIRGAYRKERMLACLGCPGLSRTLSSGVLHLPNAFGARAPTISTSISRGSQAALVRYNSTAQQEKVKKTKFGPLADEDRIFTNLYGRHDWRLKGALSRGDWYKTKEILDKGVDWILNEIKVSGLRGRGGAGFPTGMKWSFMNKPSDGRPKYLVVNADEGEPGTCKDREIMRHDPHKLVEGCLVAGRAMGARAAYIYIRGEFYNEASNLQVAINEAYGAGLIGKNACGSGYDFDVFVMRGAGAYICGEETALIESIEGKQGKPRLKPPFPADVGVFGCPTTVANVETVSVAPTICRRGGTWFAGFGRERNSGTKLFNISGHVNNPCTVEEEMSIPMKELIERHAGGVRGGWDNLLCVIPGGSSTPLIPKHVCEDVPMDFDGLIQAQTGLGTAALIVMDKSTDVIRAIARLIEFYKHESCGQCTPCREGVDWMNKMMWRFVKGDAGAAEIDMIWELSKQIEGHTICALGDGAAWPVQGLIRHFRPVMESRIQEFQQKQQARA
;
A
#
# COMPACT_ATOMS: atom_id res chain seq x y z
N MET A 1 -67.18 10.47 -13.25
CA MET A 1 -68.44 9.99 -12.66
C MET A 1 -68.38 10.27 -11.17
N ASP A 2 -69.08 11.35 -10.79
CA ASP A 2 -69.84 11.66 -9.55
C ASP A 2 -69.18 11.49 -8.16
N ASN A 3 -68.87 12.61 -7.46
CA ASN A 3 -69.64 13.33 -6.40
C ASN A 3 -69.39 12.74 -4.98
N SER A 4 -69.18 13.44 -3.85
CA SER A 4 -69.60 14.79 -3.39
C SER A 4 -68.96 15.18 -2.01
N SER A 5 -68.93 16.50 -1.71
CA SER A 5 -69.14 17.23 -0.41
C SER A 5 -68.18 17.02 0.79
N GLY A 6 -67.75 18.03 1.59
CA GLY A 6 -68.05 19.47 1.68
C GLY A 6 -67.30 20.20 2.85
N HIS A 7 -67.20 21.55 2.72
CA HIS A 7 -67.18 22.68 3.70
C HIS A 7 -66.74 22.55 5.19
N ALA A 8 -66.28 23.59 5.94
CA ALA A 8 -65.84 24.99 5.75
C ALA A 8 -65.51 25.64 7.14
N GLY A 9 -64.65 26.69 7.14
CA GLY A 9 -64.67 27.90 8.03
C GLY A 9 -64.04 27.83 9.44
N SER A 10 -63.56 28.92 10.08
CA SER A 10 -63.15 30.29 9.73
C SER A 10 -62.74 31.02 11.04
N ASP A 11 -62.08 32.20 10.92
CA ASP A 11 -62.01 33.33 11.88
C ASP A 11 -60.98 33.28 13.04
N ASN A 12 -60.30 34.34 13.52
CA ASN A 12 -60.03 35.74 13.15
C ASN A 12 -59.00 36.27 14.21
N CYS A 13 -57.86 36.90 13.84
CA CYS A 13 -57.43 38.32 14.07
C CYS A 13 -57.28 38.85 15.53
N PRO A 14 -56.66 40.03 15.85
CA PRO A 14 -55.51 40.83 15.32
C PRO A 14 -54.66 41.52 16.49
N PRO A 15 -54.02 42.73 16.42
CA PRO A 15 -52.81 43.18 15.66
C PRO A 15 -51.82 44.21 16.34
N LEU A 16 -50.82 44.68 15.54
CA LEU A 16 -50.24 46.06 15.36
C LEU A 16 -48.80 46.43 15.81
N ASN A 17 -48.00 46.75 14.77
CA ASN A 17 -47.06 47.87 14.51
C ASN A 17 -45.53 47.82 14.78
N GLY A 18 -44.75 48.09 13.71
CA GLY A 18 -43.57 48.97 13.75
C GLY A 18 -42.29 48.58 12.97
N ASP A 19 -42.20 48.95 11.68
CA ASP A 19 -41.03 49.37 10.88
C ASP A 19 -39.64 48.70 10.93
N THR A 20 -39.21 48.11 9.79
CA THR A 20 -38.17 48.65 8.85
C THR A 20 -37.74 47.57 7.84
N ARG A 21 -37.79 47.90 6.54
CA ARG A 21 -37.40 47.03 5.41
C ARG A 21 -36.31 47.74 4.60
N ALA A 22 -35.22 47.04 4.27
CA ALA A 22 -34.33 47.41 3.17
C ALA A 22 -33.86 46.15 2.42
N ARG A 23 -34.30 46.01 1.17
CA ARG A 23 -33.76 45.11 0.14
C ARG A 23 -32.84 45.95 -0.76
N GLY A 24 -31.64 45.47 -1.04
CA GLY A 24 -30.73 46.06 -2.04
C GLY A 24 -30.34 45.03 -3.11
N ARG A 25 -30.86 45.22 -4.32
CA ARG A 25 -30.37 44.62 -5.58
C ARG A 25 -29.05 45.30 -5.96
N PHE A 26 -28.07 44.54 -6.46
CA PHE A 26 -26.94 45.13 -7.19
C PHE A 26 -27.05 44.79 -8.68
N SER A 27 -27.17 45.85 -9.47
CA SER A 27 -27.08 45.91 -10.93
C SER A 27 -25.84 46.72 -11.24
N PHE A 28 -24.95 46.21 -12.10
CA PHE A 28 -23.80 46.93 -12.62
C PHE A 28 -24.20 47.64 -13.91
N SER A 29 -24.04 48.97 -13.95
CA SER A 29 -23.99 49.73 -15.20
C SER A 29 -23.07 50.94 -15.08
N ALA A 30 -22.28 51.12 -16.16
CA ALA A 30 -21.76 52.35 -16.73
C ALA A 30 -20.72 53.17 -15.94
N TRP A 31 -19.45 53.06 -16.36
CA TRP A 31 -18.56 54.23 -16.44
C TRP A 31 -18.08 54.40 -17.89
N ARG A 32 -18.43 55.56 -18.45
CA ARG A 32 -18.10 56.01 -19.81
C ARG A 32 -16.67 56.55 -19.86
N SER A 33 -16.06 56.30 -21.00
CA SER A 33 -14.93 57.03 -21.57
C SER A 33 -15.29 58.47 -21.94
N SER A 34 -14.37 59.40 -21.73
CA SER A 34 -14.26 60.63 -22.50
C SER A 34 -12.78 60.94 -22.76
N SER A 35 -12.41 60.82 -24.03
CA SER A 35 -11.19 61.28 -24.67
C SER A 35 -11.18 62.81 -24.87
N LEU A 36 -9.96 63.40 -24.91
CA LEU A 36 -9.50 64.69 -25.48
C LEU A 36 -8.34 65.16 -24.58
N THR A 37 -7.13 65.56 -24.99
CA THR A 37 -6.67 66.23 -26.21
C THR A 37 -5.14 66.12 -26.33
N SER A 38 -4.64 66.20 -27.55
CA SER A 38 -3.24 66.34 -27.97
C SER A 38 -2.57 67.64 -27.49
N ALA A 39 -1.25 67.61 -27.27
CA ALA A 39 -0.35 68.71 -27.64
C ALA A 39 1.12 68.25 -27.77
N HIS A 40 1.78 68.81 -28.76
CA HIS A 40 3.10 68.51 -29.32
C HIS A 40 4.33 68.76 -28.43
N GLY A 41 5.43 68.06 -28.75
CA GLY A 41 6.65 68.75 -29.19
C GLY A 41 7.97 68.47 -28.44
N ALA A 42 9.00 68.18 -29.24
CA ALA A 42 10.45 68.25 -28.97
C ALA A 42 11.17 67.02 -28.34
N GLY A 43 11.98 66.33 -29.15
CA GLY A 43 13.26 65.76 -28.69
C GLY A 43 14.39 66.79 -28.85
N PRO A 44 15.68 66.40 -28.86
CA PRO A 44 16.34 65.24 -28.24
C PRO A 44 17.50 65.67 -27.30
N GLY A 45 17.97 64.80 -26.39
CA GLY A 45 19.27 65.00 -25.75
C GLY A 45 19.55 64.20 -24.49
N GLY A 46 20.71 63.52 -24.46
CA GLY A 46 21.42 63.20 -23.22
C GLY A 46 21.26 61.77 -22.70
N GLY A 47 21.97 60.83 -23.30
CA GLY A 47 22.24 59.53 -22.70
C GLY A 47 23.23 59.63 -21.55
N GLY A 48 23.02 58.78 -20.54
CA GLY A 48 24.04 58.36 -19.58
C GLY A 48 23.76 58.68 -18.12
N ASP A 49 22.88 57.92 -17.45
CA ASP A 49 23.05 57.66 -16.00
C ASP A 49 22.24 56.49 -15.38
N LEU A 50 22.11 55.35 -16.08
CA LEU A 50 21.44 54.16 -15.50
C LEU A 50 22.41 53.14 -14.89
N SER A 51 23.68 53.14 -15.34
CA SER A 51 24.71 52.21 -14.84
C SER A 51 25.21 52.54 -13.43
N ARG A 52 25.23 53.82 -13.01
CA ARG A 52 25.70 54.22 -11.67
C ARG A 52 24.64 54.05 -10.58
N ARG A 53 23.35 54.13 -10.91
CA ARG A 53 22.27 53.93 -9.93
C ARG A 53 22.02 52.47 -9.57
N LEU A 54 22.35 51.53 -10.47
CA LEU A 54 22.30 50.09 -10.17
C LEU A 54 23.49 49.62 -9.32
N LEU A 55 24.66 50.24 -9.46
CA LEU A 55 25.84 49.92 -8.65
C LEU A 55 25.81 50.51 -7.23
N SER A 56 25.01 51.56 -6.95
CA SER A 56 24.84 52.09 -5.59
C SER A 56 23.80 51.31 -4.76
N LEU A 57 22.84 50.64 -5.40
CA LEU A 57 21.87 49.78 -4.71
C LEU A 57 22.44 48.44 -4.28
N VAL A 58 23.42 47.90 -5.02
CA VAL A 58 24.11 46.65 -4.66
C VAL A 58 25.15 46.85 -3.55
N ARG A 59 25.70 48.06 -3.39
CA ARG A 59 26.68 48.37 -2.34
C ARG A 59 26.03 48.60 -0.95
N ASN A 60 24.81 49.11 -0.90
CA ASN A 60 24.11 49.40 0.38
C ASN A 60 23.47 48.18 1.06
N TYR A 61 23.50 46.99 0.44
CA TYR A 61 23.03 45.76 1.07
C TYR A 61 24.12 45.02 1.85
N HIS A 62 25.40 45.37 1.64
CA HIS A 62 26.53 44.70 2.29
C HIS A 62 26.97 45.29 3.63
N GLU A 63 26.45 46.47 4.04
CA GLU A 63 26.78 47.09 5.33
C GLU A 63 25.69 46.93 6.42
N ARG A 64 24.61 46.19 6.16
CA ARG A 64 23.55 45.91 7.15
C ARG A 64 23.50 44.48 7.70
N ALA A 65 24.38 43.60 7.24
CA ALA A 65 24.48 42.22 7.72
C ALA A 65 25.66 41.98 8.70
N ALA A 66 26.38 43.04 9.07
CA ALA A 66 27.51 42.99 10.00
C ALA A 66 27.30 43.93 11.20
N SER A 67 26.20 43.76 11.95
CA SER A 67 26.04 44.39 13.27
C SER A 67 24.93 43.74 14.11
N THR A 68 25.01 42.45 14.43
CA THR A 68 24.22 41.85 15.53
C THR A 68 24.79 40.47 15.90
N ALA A 69 25.90 40.46 16.64
CA ALA A 69 26.27 39.35 17.53
C ALA A 69 27.39 39.84 18.48
N ASP A 70 27.01 40.57 19.52
CA ASP A 70 27.80 40.74 20.73
C ASP A 70 26.84 40.83 21.91
N ILE A 71 26.94 39.89 22.85
CA ILE A 71 26.85 40.06 24.31
C ILE A 71 27.10 38.69 24.98
N ASN A 72 28.21 38.65 25.71
CA ASN A 72 28.64 37.60 26.63
C ASN A 72 27.77 37.54 27.89
N SER A 73 27.55 36.34 28.45
CA SER A 73 27.64 36.11 29.90
C SER A 73 28.04 34.67 30.24
N LYS A 74 28.99 34.56 31.17
CA LYS A 74 29.78 33.39 31.58
C LYS A 74 29.00 32.35 32.40
N PRO A 75 29.52 31.12 32.57
CA PRO A 75 29.47 30.42 33.84
C PRO A 75 30.87 30.24 34.47
N THR A 76 30.88 30.27 35.80
CA THR A 76 32.03 30.17 36.70
C THR A 76 32.30 28.71 37.07
N GLU A 77 33.57 28.29 37.06
CA GLU A 77 34.06 27.00 37.61
C GLU A 77 34.05 26.97 39.15
N VAL A 78 33.87 25.78 39.74
CA VAL A 78 34.55 25.36 40.98
C VAL A 78 34.92 23.86 40.91
N THR A 79 36.17 23.61 41.30
CA THR A 79 37.03 22.43 41.21
C THR A 79 36.86 21.41 42.37
N ILE A 80 37.49 20.22 42.24
CA ILE A 80 38.23 19.35 43.21
C ILE A 80 38.08 17.88 42.70
N GLY A 81 39.07 17.01 42.48
CA GLY A 81 40.50 16.94 42.78
C GLY A 81 40.84 15.60 43.49
N GLY A 82 41.59 14.70 42.84
CA GLY A 82 42.46 13.69 43.49
C GLY A 82 42.24 12.18 43.19
N ASP A 83 43.12 11.62 42.34
CA ASP A 83 44.01 10.43 42.51
C ASP A 83 43.46 9.08 43.04
N GLU A 84 43.87 7.86 42.62
CA GLU A 84 44.65 7.28 41.52
C GLU A 84 44.65 5.74 41.79
N LEU A 85 44.37 4.85 40.83
CA LEU A 85 45.10 3.57 40.60
C LEU A 85 44.57 2.78 39.38
N THR A 86 45.33 2.92 38.29
CA THR A 86 45.64 2.03 37.16
C THR A 86 45.06 0.60 37.04
N THR A 87 44.41 0.32 35.89
CA THR A 87 44.75 -0.77 34.93
C THR A 87 44.14 -0.50 33.54
N THR A 88 44.97 0.13 32.69
CA THR A 88 45.21 0.04 31.23
C THR A 88 44.16 -0.53 30.23
N VAL A 89 43.55 0.36 29.43
CA VAL A 89 43.25 0.15 27.98
C VAL A 89 43.51 1.46 27.24
N LEU A 90 44.29 1.39 26.16
CA LEU A 90 44.92 2.49 25.42
C LEU A 90 43.96 3.21 24.44
N THR A 91 43.79 4.53 24.61
CA THR A 91 43.36 5.45 23.53
C THR A 91 44.41 6.54 23.35
N ALA A 92 45.16 6.44 22.26
CA ALA A 92 46.16 7.43 21.88
C ALA A 92 45.50 8.58 21.11
N GLY A 93 45.52 9.78 21.70
CA GLY A 93 45.52 11.02 20.94
C GLY A 93 46.94 11.29 20.44
N ASN A 94 47.09 11.40 19.11
CA ASN A 94 48.05 12.24 18.41
C ASN A 94 47.97 11.93 16.91
N SER A 95 47.41 12.84 16.13
CA SER A 95 47.67 12.93 14.69
C SER A 95 48.04 14.39 14.43
N LEU A 96 49.31 14.75 14.58
CA LEU A 96 50.23 14.86 13.44
C LEU A 96 49.52 15.48 12.24
N THR A 97 49.50 16.81 12.22
CA THR A 97 49.53 17.59 11.00
C THR A 97 50.76 17.16 10.19
N PRO A 98 50.62 16.53 9.02
CA PRO A 98 51.69 16.53 8.06
C PRO A 98 51.65 17.89 7.36
N ASN A 99 52.81 18.54 7.32
CA ASN A 99 53.14 19.50 6.28
C ASN A 99 52.63 18.96 4.94
N MET A 100 51.66 19.64 4.32
CA MET A 100 51.50 19.61 2.89
C MET A 100 52.04 20.93 2.38
N GLU A 101 53.24 20.80 1.82
CA GLU A 101 53.94 21.79 1.02
C GLU A 101 52.99 22.54 0.09
N GLU A 102 53.23 23.85 0.00
CA GLU A 102 52.90 24.65 -1.15
C GLU A 102 53.30 23.90 -2.43
N CYS A 103 52.31 23.38 -3.14
CA CYS A 103 52.46 23.16 -4.58
C CYS A 103 51.85 24.39 -5.26
N GLU A 104 52.67 25.43 -5.40
CA GLU A 104 52.48 26.46 -6.42
C GLU A 104 52.47 25.79 -7.80
N SER A 105 51.32 25.29 -8.23
CA SER A 105 51.03 25.12 -9.65
C SER A 105 50.19 26.31 -10.09
N GLY A 106 50.82 27.26 -10.79
CA GLY A 106 50.26 28.54 -11.15
C GLY A 106 48.87 28.48 -11.77
N ASP A 107 47.86 28.93 -11.04
CA ASP A 107 46.52 29.16 -11.59
C ASP A 107 46.33 30.67 -11.77
N GLN A 108 46.62 31.15 -12.98
CA GLN A 108 46.34 32.53 -13.45
C GLN A 108 44.83 32.77 -13.63
N SER A 109 43.99 32.28 -12.71
CA SER A 109 42.54 32.47 -12.77
C SER A 109 42.14 33.80 -12.13
N THR A 110 41.46 34.65 -12.91
CA THR A 110 40.97 35.96 -12.44
C THR A 110 39.96 35.78 -11.29
N TYR A 111 39.84 36.77 -10.39
CA TYR A 111 38.89 36.72 -9.26
C TYR A 111 37.46 36.32 -9.69
N LEU A 112 37.01 36.83 -10.84
CA LEU A 112 35.73 36.49 -11.45
C LEU A 112 35.62 35.00 -11.82
N GLN A 113 36.70 34.39 -12.30
CA GLN A 113 36.75 32.99 -12.68
C GLN A 113 36.65 32.07 -11.44
N LYS A 114 37.24 32.48 -10.31
CA LYS A 114 37.09 31.77 -9.03
C LYS A 114 35.66 31.86 -8.49
N GLN A 115 35.05 33.04 -8.57
CA GLN A 115 33.66 33.23 -8.14
C GLN A 115 32.67 32.43 -9.01
N LEU A 116 32.83 32.46 -10.34
CA LEU A 116 32.03 31.64 -11.26
C LEU A 116 32.22 30.15 -11.00
N SER A 117 33.46 29.68 -10.82
CA SER A 117 33.74 28.28 -10.50
C SER A 117 33.08 27.81 -9.20
N SER A 118 32.98 28.68 -8.19
CA SER A 118 32.29 28.37 -6.94
C SER A 118 30.77 28.24 -7.10
N MET A 119 30.12 29.01 -7.98
CA MET A 119 28.68 28.92 -8.21
C MET A 119 28.24 27.65 -8.97
N LEU A 120 29.18 27.01 -9.70
CA LEU A 120 28.94 25.75 -10.42
C LEU A 120 29.02 24.52 -9.50
N GLN A 121 29.55 24.69 -8.29
CA GLN A 121 29.68 23.65 -7.26
C GLN A 121 28.46 23.68 -6.32
N PRO A 122 28.12 22.55 -5.67
CA PRO A 122 27.04 22.55 -4.68
C PRO A 122 27.42 23.41 -3.48
N GLY A 123 26.56 24.37 -3.15
CA GLY A 123 26.72 25.24 -1.98
C GLY A 123 26.35 24.53 -0.67
N VAL A 124 26.92 24.97 0.45
CA VAL A 124 26.54 24.45 1.77
C VAL A 124 25.19 25.07 2.17
N ASN A 125 24.12 24.34 1.92
CA ASN A 125 22.75 24.74 2.26
C ASN A 125 21.98 23.55 2.87
N LYS A 126 20.78 23.81 3.43
CA LYS A 126 19.95 22.78 4.09
C LYS A 126 19.65 21.60 3.16
N HIS A 127 19.46 21.87 1.88
CA HIS A 127 19.20 20.85 0.87
C HIS A 127 20.42 19.94 0.65
N SER A 128 21.59 20.52 0.44
CA SER A 128 22.85 19.78 0.26
C SER A 128 23.23 18.98 1.50
N LEU A 129 22.95 19.48 2.71
CA LEU A 129 23.15 18.70 3.94
C LEU A 129 22.18 17.52 4.06
N ARG A 130 20.93 17.67 3.59
CA ARG A 130 19.97 16.56 3.55
C ARG A 130 20.36 15.49 2.51
N MET A 131 20.97 15.90 1.39
CA MET A 131 21.40 14.98 0.32
C MET A 131 22.74 14.29 0.61
N PHE A 132 23.73 15.04 1.10
CA PHE A 132 25.11 14.55 1.31
C PHE A 132 25.44 14.26 2.78
N GLY A 133 24.48 14.44 3.68
CA GLY A 133 24.55 14.12 5.11
C GLY A 133 25.34 15.12 5.96
N SER A 134 26.53 15.54 5.52
CA SER A 134 27.42 16.41 6.31
C SER A 134 28.13 17.46 5.47
N THR A 135 28.68 18.48 6.12
CA THR A 135 29.52 19.51 5.48
C THR A 135 30.77 18.90 4.84
N GLN A 136 31.33 17.84 5.42
CA GLN A 136 32.44 17.08 4.83
C GLN A 136 32.01 16.32 3.57
N GLY A 137 30.80 15.74 3.56
CA GLY A 137 30.22 15.11 2.38
C GLY A 137 30.07 16.12 1.23
N VAL A 138 29.58 17.32 1.53
CA VAL A 138 29.51 18.42 0.55
C VAL A 138 30.90 18.83 0.07
N ALA A 139 31.89 18.95 0.96
CA ALA A 139 33.26 19.30 0.57
C ALA A 139 33.92 18.23 -0.31
N ALA A 140 33.70 16.95 -0.02
CA ALA A 140 34.16 15.83 -0.85
C ALA A 140 33.51 15.88 -2.24
N GLU A 141 32.22 16.24 -2.32
CA GLU A 141 31.52 16.41 -3.59
C GLU A 141 32.03 17.64 -4.38
N GLN A 142 32.30 18.76 -3.71
CA GLN A 142 32.95 19.92 -4.33
C GLN A 142 34.32 19.55 -4.91
N GLN A 143 35.11 18.74 -4.20
CA GLN A 143 36.39 18.24 -4.69
C GLN A 143 36.21 17.30 -5.89
N ARG A 144 35.18 16.44 -5.87
CA ARG A 144 34.83 15.59 -7.00
C ARG A 144 34.48 16.40 -8.24
N VAL A 145 33.67 17.45 -8.12
CA VAL A 145 33.35 18.37 -9.22
C VAL A 145 34.62 19.03 -9.79
N ARG A 146 35.55 19.47 -8.92
CA ARG A 146 36.82 20.07 -9.36
C ARG A 146 37.72 19.09 -10.12
N SER A 147 37.69 17.80 -9.77
CA SER A 147 38.54 16.78 -10.41
C SER A 147 38.27 16.57 -11.90
N PHE A 148 37.08 16.91 -12.40
CA PHE A 148 36.72 16.78 -13.81
C PHE A 148 37.18 17.97 -14.68
N GLY A 149 37.77 19.02 -14.08
CA GLY A 149 38.60 20.04 -14.74
C GLY A 149 37.95 20.97 -15.78
N VAL A 150 36.71 20.71 -16.21
CA VAL A 150 36.10 21.43 -17.35
C VAL A 150 34.67 21.89 -17.06
N TRP A 151 34.47 23.09 -16.49
CA TRP A 151 33.18 23.81 -16.41
C TRP A 151 31.93 22.90 -16.34
N ILE A 152 31.93 21.95 -15.40
CA ILE A 152 30.79 21.06 -15.15
C ILE A 152 29.86 21.73 -14.15
N ILE A 153 28.57 21.72 -14.47
CA ILE A 153 27.53 22.28 -13.62
C ILE A 153 26.98 21.14 -12.78
N HIS A 154 27.14 21.25 -11.46
CA HIS A 154 26.49 20.33 -10.55
C HIS A 154 24.96 20.60 -10.54
N PRO A 155 24.09 19.57 -10.58
CA PRO A 155 22.63 19.77 -10.66
C PRO A 155 22.06 20.54 -9.46
N TYR A 156 22.69 20.41 -8.28
CA TYR A 156 22.33 21.13 -7.05
C TYR A 156 23.20 22.37 -6.79
N SER A 157 23.80 22.96 -7.82
CA SER A 157 24.56 24.21 -7.67
C SER A 157 23.64 25.43 -7.65
N ASP A 158 24.08 26.51 -7.00
CA ASP A 158 23.32 27.76 -6.98
C ASP A 158 23.18 28.36 -8.39
N PHE A 159 24.22 28.24 -9.22
CA PHE A 159 24.15 28.65 -10.63
C PHE A 159 23.02 27.92 -11.38
N ARG A 160 22.93 26.59 -11.24
CA ARG A 160 21.90 25.81 -11.93
C ARG A 160 20.51 26.21 -11.46
N PHE A 161 20.34 26.39 -10.14
CA PHE A 161 19.09 26.84 -9.54
C PHE A 161 18.60 28.18 -10.12
N TYR A 162 19.46 29.21 -10.15
CA TYR A 162 19.08 30.51 -10.69
C TYR A 162 18.87 30.48 -12.22
N TRP A 163 19.68 29.69 -12.94
CA TRP A 163 19.49 29.48 -14.37
C TRP A 163 18.12 28.88 -14.67
N ASP A 164 17.76 27.81 -13.95
CA ASP A 164 16.45 27.15 -14.11
C ASP A 164 15.30 28.09 -13.74
N LEU A 165 15.46 28.96 -12.75
CA LEU A 165 14.47 29.98 -12.41
C LEU A 165 14.26 31.01 -13.54
N VAL A 166 15.35 31.49 -14.15
CA VAL A 166 15.29 32.40 -15.30
C VAL A 166 14.64 31.70 -16.50
N MET A 167 15.03 30.46 -16.77
CA MET A 167 14.45 29.66 -17.85
C MET A 167 12.97 29.35 -17.60
N LEU A 168 12.56 29.11 -16.35
CA LEU A 168 11.17 28.90 -15.97
C LEU A 168 10.32 30.15 -16.28
N PHE A 169 10.77 31.33 -15.86
CA PHE A 169 10.08 32.59 -16.14
C PHE A 169 10.01 32.86 -17.65
N LEU A 170 11.14 32.75 -18.35
CA LEU A 170 11.22 32.93 -19.80
C LEU A 170 10.26 31.96 -20.51
N MET A 171 10.27 30.70 -20.13
CA MET A 171 9.41 29.67 -20.73
C MET A 171 7.94 29.93 -20.46
N MET A 172 7.55 30.27 -19.23
CA MET A 172 6.17 30.63 -18.90
C MET A 172 5.69 31.82 -19.74
N SER A 173 6.51 32.87 -19.85
CA SER A 173 6.21 34.01 -20.72
C SER A 173 6.07 33.59 -22.19
N ASN A 174 6.97 32.75 -22.71
CA ASN A 174 6.90 32.28 -24.10
C ASN A 174 5.65 31.42 -24.37
N LEU A 175 5.29 30.52 -23.46
CA LEU A 175 4.14 29.62 -23.63
C LEU A 175 2.80 30.37 -23.62
N VAL A 176 2.75 31.57 -23.01
CA VAL A 176 1.58 32.46 -23.05
C VAL A 176 1.64 33.43 -24.25
N ILE A 177 2.79 34.06 -24.47
CA ILE A 177 2.91 35.11 -25.48
C ILE A 177 2.89 34.54 -26.91
N LEU A 178 3.53 33.38 -27.15
CA LEU A 178 3.68 32.85 -28.51
C LEU A 178 2.33 32.48 -29.17
N PRO A 179 1.44 31.65 -28.57
CA PRO A 179 0.15 31.34 -29.19
C PRO A 179 -0.69 32.60 -29.41
N TRP A 180 -0.76 33.47 -28.41
CA TRP A 180 -1.49 34.74 -28.50
C TRP A 180 -1.02 35.62 -29.65
N CYS A 181 0.29 35.86 -29.76
CA CYS A 181 0.84 36.68 -30.83
C CYS A 181 0.70 36.02 -32.21
N ILE A 182 0.86 34.69 -32.30
CA ILE A 182 0.75 33.96 -33.57
C ILE A 182 -0.67 34.08 -34.16
N THR A 183 -1.69 34.06 -33.30
CA THR A 183 -3.09 33.98 -33.71
C THR A 183 -3.76 35.33 -33.91
N PHE A 184 -3.49 36.32 -33.07
CA PHE A 184 -4.25 37.58 -33.07
C PHE A 184 -3.55 38.76 -33.75
N PHE A 185 -2.25 38.64 -34.07
CA PHE A 185 -1.50 39.69 -34.78
C PHE A 185 -1.19 39.27 -36.21
N GLU A 186 -1.60 40.12 -37.17
CA GLU A 186 -1.39 39.91 -38.60
C GLU A 186 0.06 40.26 -39.02
N ASP A 187 0.61 41.37 -38.52
CA ASP A 187 1.97 41.83 -38.81
C ASP A 187 2.98 41.41 -37.73
N GLN A 188 3.57 40.24 -37.91
CA GLN A 188 4.56 39.69 -36.98
C GLN A 188 6.00 40.17 -37.24
N ASN A 189 6.23 41.07 -38.20
CA ASN A 189 7.57 41.56 -38.53
C ASN A 189 7.93 42.87 -37.82
N THR A 190 7.25 43.20 -36.72
CA THR A 190 7.59 44.39 -35.93
C THR A 190 8.93 44.20 -35.21
N LEU A 191 9.73 45.26 -35.16
CA LEU A 191 11.06 45.22 -34.54
C LEU A 191 11.05 44.70 -33.08
N PRO A 192 10.08 45.08 -32.21
CA PRO A 192 10.03 44.55 -30.84
C PRO A 192 9.79 43.04 -30.77
N TRP A 193 8.97 42.49 -31.68
CA TRP A 193 8.66 41.06 -31.73
C TRP A 193 9.86 40.21 -32.15
N ILE A 194 10.58 40.67 -33.18
CA ILE A 194 11.80 40.01 -33.67
C ILE A 194 12.87 40.05 -32.57
N MET A 195 13.05 41.19 -31.89
CA MET A 195 13.99 41.31 -30.78
C MET A 195 13.67 40.37 -29.62
N PHE A 196 12.38 40.26 -29.25
CA PHE A 196 11.93 39.33 -28.20
C PHE A 196 12.21 37.87 -28.57
N ASN A 197 11.86 37.44 -29.79
CA ASN A 197 12.09 36.08 -30.24
C ASN A 197 13.58 35.74 -30.34
N MET A 198 14.39 36.65 -30.88
CA MET A 198 15.83 36.44 -31.01
C MET A 198 16.52 36.34 -29.63
N ALA A 199 16.12 37.17 -28.68
CA ALA A 199 16.61 37.09 -27.29
C ALA A 199 16.19 35.77 -26.62
N SER A 200 14.92 35.38 -26.78
CA SER A 200 14.37 34.11 -26.27
C SER A 200 15.12 32.90 -26.84
N ASP A 201 15.25 32.81 -28.16
CA ASP A 201 15.91 31.69 -28.85
C ASP A 201 17.39 31.59 -28.49
N THR A 202 18.07 32.72 -28.30
CA THR A 202 19.47 32.76 -27.82
C THR A 202 19.62 32.15 -26.42
N LEU A 203 18.70 32.44 -25.50
CA LEU A 203 18.70 31.87 -24.16
C LEU A 203 18.38 30.36 -24.19
N PHE A 204 17.46 29.91 -25.03
CA PHE A 204 17.16 28.47 -25.21
C PHE A 204 18.30 27.70 -25.88
N LEU A 205 19.07 28.34 -26.76
CA LEU A 205 20.27 27.75 -27.35
C LEU A 205 21.40 27.69 -26.32
N THR A 206 21.52 28.70 -25.46
CA THR A 206 22.46 28.68 -24.34
C THR A 206 22.11 27.56 -23.36
N ASP A 207 20.83 27.40 -23.01
CA ASP A 207 20.33 26.31 -22.15
C ASP A 207 20.65 24.92 -22.73
N LEU A 208 20.47 24.74 -24.05
CA LEU A 208 20.85 23.51 -24.75
C LEU A 208 22.34 23.18 -24.56
N ILE A 209 23.22 24.19 -24.66
CA ILE A 209 24.66 24.02 -24.46
C ILE A 209 24.97 23.67 -22.99
N LEU A 210 24.33 24.35 -22.05
CA LEU A 210 24.54 24.08 -20.62
C LEU A 210 24.08 22.67 -20.22
N ASN A 211 23.02 22.14 -20.83
CA ASN A 211 22.53 20.77 -20.57
C ASN A 211 23.56 19.69 -20.94
N PHE A 212 24.50 19.94 -21.86
CA PHE A 212 25.64 19.04 -22.12
C PHE A 212 26.69 19.03 -21.00
N ARG A 213 26.60 19.98 -20.06
CA ARG A 213 27.53 20.17 -18.94
C ARG A 213 26.87 19.99 -17.57
N THR A 214 25.55 19.83 -17.51
CA THR A 214 24.81 19.60 -16.27
C THR A 214 24.89 18.13 -15.88
N GLY A 215 25.27 17.86 -14.63
CA GLY A 215 25.27 16.51 -14.07
C GLY A 215 23.86 15.93 -13.98
N ILE A 216 23.76 14.60 -14.12
CA ILE A 216 22.47 13.88 -14.13
C ILE A 216 22.36 13.08 -12.82
N PRO A 217 21.35 13.34 -11.97
CA PRO A 217 21.05 12.48 -10.83
C PRO A 217 20.49 11.14 -11.32
N GLU A 218 20.89 10.04 -10.70
CA GLU A 218 20.36 8.70 -10.99
C GLU A 218 19.15 8.40 -10.08
N ASP A 219 18.22 7.54 -10.51
CA ASP A 219 16.91 7.34 -9.88
C ASP A 219 16.96 6.93 -8.38
N ASP A 220 18.07 6.33 -7.95
CA ASP A 220 18.30 5.94 -6.55
C ASP A 220 18.92 7.06 -5.69
N ASN A 221 19.14 8.26 -6.23
CA ASN A 221 19.79 9.43 -5.61
C ASN A 221 21.16 9.18 -4.94
N SER A 222 21.73 7.98 -5.12
CA SER A 222 22.98 7.54 -4.48
C SER A 222 24.22 8.09 -5.16
N HIS A 223 24.14 8.35 -6.47
CA HIS A 223 25.26 8.83 -7.26
C HIS A 223 24.83 9.84 -8.34
N ILE A 224 25.59 10.95 -8.46
CA ILE A 224 25.41 11.97 -9.49
C ILE A 224 26.46 11.78 -10.57
N ILE A 225 26.02 11.65 -11.83
CA ILE A 225 26.92 11.48 -12.96
C ILE A 225 27.48 12.84 -13.36
N LEU A 226 28.80 12.99 -13.20
CA LEU A 226 29.54 14.21 -13.57
C LEU A 226 30.47 14.01 -14.78
N ASP A 227 30.63 12.78 -15.28
CA ASP A 227 31.48 12.49 -16.44
C ASP A 227 30.88 13.12 -17.71
N PRO A 228 31.58 14.09 -18.37
CA PRO A 228 31.08 14.76 -19.56
C PRO A 228 30.75 13.81 -20.72
N LYS A 229 31.46 12.68 -20.85
CA LYS A 229 31.21 11.69 -21.92
C LYS A 229 29.89 10.97 -21.70
N VAL A 230 29.60 10.62 -20.45
CA VAL A 230 28.37 9.92 -20.07
C VAL A 230 27.16 10.86 -20.14
N ILE A 231 27.31 12.10 -19.65
CA ILE A 231 26.27 13.15 -19.74
C ILE A 231 25.87 13.35 -21.20
N ARG A 232 26.84 13.57 -22.10
CA ARG A 232 26.57 13.77 -23.53
C ARG A 232 25.83 12.59 -24.15
N ARG A 233 26.28 11.35 -23.88
CA ARG A 233 25.65 10.15 -24.44
C ARG A 233 24.21 9.99 -23.98
N ARG A 234 23.95 10.11 -22.67
CA ARG A 234 22.59 10.00 -22.12
C ARG A 234 21.68 11.11 -22.63
N TYR A 235 22.16 12.36 -22.71
CA TYR A 235 21.37 13.48 -23.22
C TYR A 235 21.01 13.34 -24.71
N LEU A 236 21.96 12.91 -25.55
CA LEU A 236 21.73 12.67 -26.98
C LEU A 236 20.73 11.53 -27.25
N GLN A 237 20.71 10.50 -26.39
CA GLN A 237 19.79 9.36 -26.51
C GLN A 237 18.39 9.66 -25.95
N GLY A 238 18.25 10.74 -25.17
CA GLY A 238 16.98 11.14 -24.54
C GLY A 238 16.39 12.40 -25.16
N TRP A 239 16.56 13.52 -24.48
CA TRP A 239 15.79 14.75 -24.71
C TRP A 239 16.37 15.70 -25.76
N PHE A 240 17.58 15.44 -26.26
CA PHE A 240 18.27 16.35 -27.17
C PHE A 240 17.45 16.73 -28.41
N LEU A 241 16.77 15.79 -29.06
CA LEU A 241 16.06 16.06 -30.31
C LEU A 241 14.93 17.08 -30.13
N VAL A 242 14.13 16.90 -29.07
CA VAL A 242 13.01 17.81 -28.75
C VAL A 242 13.57 19.18 -28.37
N ASP A 243 14.63 19.20 -27.56
CA ASP A 243 15.27 20.43 -27.12
C ASP A 243 15.86 21.21 -28.31
N PHE A 244 16.58 20.54 -29.21
CA PHE A 244 17.17 21.13 -30.41
C PHE A 244 16.12 21.77 -31.33
N ILE A 245 15.05 21.04 -31.66
CA ILE A 245 13.96 21.55 -32.51
C ILE A 245 13.29 22.77 -31.86
N SER A 246 13.10 22.74 -30.54
CA SER A 246 12.43 23.81 -29.80
C SER A 246 13.30 25.08 -29.60
N SER A 247 14.62 24.96 -29.71
CA SER A 247 15.59 26.06 -29.52
C SER A 247 15.91 26.81 -30.81
N ILE A 248 15.68 26.21 -31.99
CA ILE A 248 16.08 26.81 -33.27
C ILE A 248 14.94 27.68 -33.84
N PRO A 249 15.25 28.88 -34.37
CA PRO A 249 14.29 29.72 -35.09
C PRO A 249 13.98 29.16 -36.50
N VAL A 250 13.27 28.04 -36.58
CA VAL A 250 12.96 27.34 -37.86
C VAL A 250 12.15 28.22 -38.82
N ASP A 251 11.25 29.04 -38.28
CA ASP A 251 10.44 30.02 -39.00
C ASP A 251 11.29 31.10 -39.69
N TYR A 252 12.25 31.70 -38.98
CA TYR A 252 13.13 32.72 -39.55
C TYR A 252 14.15 32.14 -40.55
N ILE A 253 14.66 30.93 -40.29
CA ILE A 253 15.54 30.22 -41.24
C ILE A 253 14.79 29.91 -42.53
N PHE A 254 13.56 29.39 -42.42
CA PHE A 254 12.73 29.10 -43.58
C PHE A 254 12.38 30.38 -44.37
N LEU A 255 12.08 31.48 -43.67
CA LEU A 255 11.83 32.77 -44.30
C LEU A 255 13.05 33.31 -45.04
N ALA A 256 14.26 33.13 -44.48
CA ALA A 256 15.51 33.54 -45.13
C ALA A 256 15.81 32.71 -46.39
N VAL A 257 15.62 31.40 -46.34
CA VAL A 257 15.80 30.49 -47.50
C VAL A 257 14.77 30.78 -48.60
N ASP A 258 13.52 31.08 -48.24
CA ASP A 258 12.50 31.46 -49.22
C ASP A 258 12.77 32.85 -49.82
N LEU A 259 13.29 33.81 -49.04
CA LEU A 259 13.69 35.13 -49.53
C LEU A 259 14.82 35.03 -50.57
N GLU A 260 15.79 34.14 -50.34
CA GLU A 260 16.88 33.85 -51.27
C GLU A 260 16.35 33.19 -52.56
N ALA A 261 15.45 32.20 -52.43
CA ALA A 261 14.77 31.58 -53.59
C ALA A 261 13.87 32.55 -54.37
N ARG A 262 13.31 33.59 -53.72
CA ARG A 262 12.49 34.64 -54.36
C ARG A 262 13.30 35.64 -55.16
N LEU A 263 14.59 35.81 -54.88
CA LEU A 263 15.48 36.67 -55.67
C LEU A 263 15.83 36.04 -57.02
N GLU A 264 15.63 34.73 -57.18
CA GLU A 264 15.98 33.97 -58.39
C GLU A 264 14.83 33.73 -59.38
N SER A 265 13.56 34.05 -59.07
CA SER A 265 12.39 33.67 -59.89
C SER A 265 11.41 34.80 -60.26
N ALA A 266 10.97 34.80 -61.52
CA ALA A 266 10.23 35.88 -62.21
C ALA A 266 8.76 36.13 -61.76
N GLU A 267 8.28 37.34 -62.06
CA GLU A 267 7.27 38.18 -61.38
C GLU A 267 5.81 37.72 -61.21
N VAL A 268 5.37 36.52 -61.57
CA VAL A 268 3.91 36.20 -61.62
C VAL A 268 3.41 35.23 -60.52
N TYR A 269 4.29 34.61 -59.73
CA TYR A 269 3.90 33.67 -58.66
C TYR A 269 3.65 34.30 -57.26
N ARG A 270 3.45 35.63 -57.20
CA ARG A 270 3.71 36.43 -55.99
C ARG A 270 2.64 36.43 -54.88
N THR A 271 1.36 36.16 -55.12
CA THR A 271 0.31 36.47 -54.11
C THR A 271 -0.25 35.23 -53.38
N ALA A 272 -0.75 34.22 -54.11
CA ALA A 272 -1.36 33.03 -53.50
C ALA A 272 -0.35 32.04 -52.88
N ARG A 273 0.91 32.04 -53.36
CA ARG A 273 2.01 31.26 -52.77
C ARG A 273 2.57 31.96 -51.52
N ALA A 274 2.67 33.29 -51.54
CA ALA A 274 3.12 34.08 -50.39
C ALA A 274 2.17 33.97 -49.19
N LEU A 275 0.84 34.03 -49.40
CA LEU A 275 -0.16 33.82 -48.34
C LEU A 275 -0.07 32.41 -47.71
N ARG A 276 0.12 31.36 -48.54
CA ARG A 276 0.32 29.99 -48.03
C ARG A 276 1.63 29.83 -47.26
N ILE A 277 2.69 30.50 -47.70
CA ILE A 277 4.00 30.48 -47.02
C ILE A 277 3.92 31.19 -45.66
N VAL A 278 3.24 32.34 -45.57
CA VAL A 278 3.01 33.05 -44.29
C VAL A 278 2.21 32.18 -43.31
N ARG A 279 1.21 31.43 -43.78
CA ARG A 279 0.47 30.45 -42.95
C ARG A 279 1.35 29.29 -42.50
N PHE A 280 2.23 28.79 -43.37
CA PHE A 280 3.15 27.70 -43.04
C PHE A 280 4.23 28.13 -42.02
N THR A 281 4.76 29.35 -42.13
CA THR A 281 5.69 29.91 -41.13
C THR A 281 5.05 30.07 -39.75
N LYS A 282 3.74 30.38 -39.68
CA LYS A 282 2.97 30.42 -38.42
C LYS A 282 2.82 29.02 -37.78
N ILE A 283 2.78 27.95 -38.57
CA ILE A 283 2.72 26.58 -38.06
C ILE A 283 4.11 26.13 -37.56
N LEU A 284 5.18 26.49 -38.28
CA LEU A 284 6.55 26.18 -37.88
C LEU A 284 6.96 26.89 -36.57
N SER A 285 6.48 28.11 -36.34
CA SER A 285 6.75 28.82 -35.07
C SER A 285 6.09 28.15 -33.85
N LEU A 286 5.03 27.34 -34.04
CA LEU A 286 4.43 26.52 -32.97
C LEU A 286 5.33 25.37 -32.51
N LEU A 287 6.38 25.00 -33.26
CA LEU A 287 7.38 24.03 -32.79
C LEU A 287 8.08 24.51 -31.50
N ARG A 288 8.10 25.83 -31.24
CA ARG A 288 8.57 26.40 -29.98
C ARG A 288 7.71 25.99 -28.78
N LEU A 289 6.48 25.50 -28.96
CA LEU A 289 5.66 24.96 -27.86
C LEU A 289 6.18 23.62 -27.32
N LEU A 290 7.06 22.92 -28.05
CA LEU A 290 7.75 21.74 -27.55
C LEU A 290 8.64 22.03 -26.32
N ARG A 291 8.90 23.33 -26.05
CA ARG A 291 9.50 23.81 -24.80
C ARG A 291 8.72 23.37 -23.56
N LEU A 292 7.42 23.07 -23.66
CA LEU A 292 6.61 22.50 -22.57
C LEU A 292 7.26 21.25 -21.96
N SER A 293 7.95 20.44 -22.76
CA SER A 293 8.66 19.27 -22.25
C SER A 293 9.75 19.64 -21.23
N ARG A 294 10.45 20.78 -21.40
CA ARG A 294 11.41 21.31 -20.41
C ARG A 294 10.70 21.82 -19.17
N LEU A 295 9.57 22.51 -19.33
CA LEU A 295 8.78 23.03 -18.21
C LEU A 295 8.37 21.91 -17.26
N ILE A 296 7.87 20.81 -17.78
CA ILE A 296 7.45 19.67 -16.96
C ILE A 296 8.64 19.08 -16.19
N ARG A 297 9.81 18.95 -16.84
CA ARG A 297 11.03 18.45 -16.18
C ARG A 297 11.49 19.38 -15.06
N TYR A 298 11.51 20.69 -15.32
CA TYR A 298 11.90 21.68 -14.31
C TYR A 298 10.90 21.69 -13.16
N ILE A 299 9.60 21.73 -13.42
CA ILE A 299 8.60 21.67 -12.35
C ILE A 299 8.77 20.41 -11.50
N HIS A 300 9.00 19.24 -12.12
CA HIS A 300 9.17 17.99 -11.37
C HIS A 300 10.44 18.01 -10.49
N GLN A 301 11.58 18.42 -11.06
CA GLN A 301 12.84 18.56 -10.33
C GLN A 301 12.71 19.57 -9.19
N TRP A 302 11.98 20.67 -9.40
CA TRP A 302 11.68 21.65 -8.36
C TRP A 302 10.71 21.09 -7.30
N GLU A 303 9.71 20.31 -7.70
CA GLU A 303 8.77 19.66 -6.78
C GLU A 303 9.50 18.71 -5.83
N GLU A 304 10.46 17.93 -6.33
CA GLU A 304 11.31 17.06 -5.51
C GLU A 304 12.15 17.84 -4.49
N ILE A 305 12.78 18.95 -4.92
CA ILE A 305 13.59 19.81 -4.04
C ILE A 305 12.72 20.47 -2.96
N PHE A 306 11.50 20.93 -3.33
CA PHE A 306 10.56 21.56 -2.40
C PHE A 306 9.89 20.56 -1.43
N HIS A 307 9.53 19.35 -1.88
CA HIS A 307 9.03 18.29 -0.98
C HIS A 307 10.07 17.93 0.07
N MET A 308 11.35 17.95 -0.30
CA MET A 308 12.46 17.74 0.63
C MET A 308 12.71 18.93 1.59
N THR A 309 11.94 20.01 1.52
CA THR A 309 12.11 21.17 2.41
C THR A 309 10.83 21.60 3.14
N TYR A 310 9.63 21.32 2.62
CA TYR A 310 8.36 21.79 3.17
C TYR A 310 7.20 20.77 3.04
N ASP A 311 7.02 19.89 4.03
CA ASP A 311 6.03 18.78 3.97
C ASP A 311 4.55 19.21 3.88
N LEU A 312 4.12 20.22 4.65
CA LEU A 312 2.72 20.68 4.64
C LEU A 312 2.34 21.42 3.34
N ALA A 313 3.33 21.94 2.61
CA ALA A 313 3.12 22.67 1.36
C ALA A 313 2.89 21.72 0.17
N SER A 314 3.14 20.42 0.30
CA SER A 314 3.08 19.44 -0.79
C SER A 314 1.74 19.39 -1.52
N ALA A 315 0.63 19.21 -0.78
CA ALA A 315 -0.71 19.15 -1.35
C ALA A 315 -1.14 20.50 -1.96
N VAL A 316 -0.74 21.61 -1.32
CA VAL A 316 -1.03 22.97 -1.77
C VAL A 316 -0.24 23.30 -3.06
N VAL A 317 1.02 22.93 -3.14
CA VAL A 317 1.85 23.11 -4.34
C VAL A 317 1.30 22.31 -5.51
N ARG A 318 0.85 21.06 -5.28
CA ARG A 318 0.24 20.23 -6.32
C ARG A 318 -1.04 20.85 -6.89
N ILE A 319 -1.93 21.38 -6.05
CA ILE A 319 -3.15 22.03 -6.54
C ILE A 319 -2.85 23.34 -7.28
N VAL A 320 -1.88 24.13 -6.82
CA VAL A 320 -1.44 25.36 -7.50
C VAL A 320 -0.84 25.04 -8.88
N ASN A 321 0.02 24.02 -8.97
CA ASN A 321 0.61 23.57 -10.22
C ASN A 321 -0.47 23.09 -11.21
N LEU A 322 -1.46 22.35 -10.72
CA LEU A 322 -2.58 21.90 -11.55
C LEU A 322 -3.43 23.07 -12.05
N ILE A 323 -3.77 24.03 -11.18
CA ILE A 323 -4.49 25.25 -11.59
C ILE A 323 -3.71 26.01 -12.66
N GLY A 324 -2.39 26.19 -12.46
CA GLY A 324 -1.51 26.82 -13.46
C GLY A 324 -1.54 26.11 -14.81
N MET A 325 -1.45 24.78 -14.81
CA MET A 325 -1.53 23.97 -16.03
C MET A 325 -2.92 24.06 -16.70
N MET A 326 -4.00 24.07 -15.91
CA MET A 326 -5.36 24.23 -16.43
C MET A 326 -5.56 25.60 -17.10
N LEU A 327 -5.04 26.67 -16.50
CA LEU A 327 -5.09 28.02 -17.09
C LEU A 327 -4.30 28.08 -18.40
N LEU A 328 -3.12 27.46 -18.44
CA LEU A 328 -2.29 27.41 -19.65
C LEU A 328 -2.97 26.60 -20.77
N LEU A 329 -3.54 25.44 -20.46
CA LEU A 329 -4.29 24.63 -21.44
C LEU A 329 -5.55 25.34 -21.92
N CYS A 330 -6.26 26.03 -21.02
CA CYS A 330 -7.41 26.85 -21.37
C CYS A 330 -7.01 27.97 -22.34
N HIS A 331 -5.91 28.66 -22.06
CA HIS A 331 -5.33 29.68 -22.93
C HIS A 331 -4.98 29.13 -24.32
N TRP A 332 -4.25 28.01 -24.40
CA TRP A 332 -3.89 27.38 -25.68
C TRP A 332 -5.10 26.91 -26.48
N ASN A 333 -6.07 26.33 -25.79
CA ASN A 333 -7.31 25.93 -26.40
C ASN A 333 -8.07 27.13 -26.97
N GLY A 334 -8.13 28.25 -26.24
CA GLY A 334 -8.71 29.51 -26.74
C GLY A 334 -7.99 30.02 -28.00
N CYS A 335 -6.66 30.08 -27.98
CA CYS A 335 -5.86 30.44 -29.15
C CYS A 335 -6.12 29.48 -30.33
N LEU A 336 -6.18 28.17 -30.10
CA LEU A 336 -6.42 27.16 -31.13
C LEU A 336 -7.82 27.30 -31.77
N GLN A 337 -8.85 27.55 -30.96
CA GLN A 337 -10.24 27.75 -31.40
C GLN A 337 -10.39 28.96 -32.34
N PHE A 338 -9.56 29.99 -32.19
CA PHE A 338 -9.51 31.13 -33.11
C PHE A 338 -8.54 30.92 -34.29
N MET A 339 -7.41 30.24 -34.04
CA MET A 339 -6.37 29.99 -35.04
C MET A 339 -6.87 29.19 -36.24
N VAL A 340 -7.68 28.16 -36.01
CA VAL A 340 -8.15 27.29 -37.09
C VAL A 340 -9.07 28.04 -38.07
N PRO A 341 -10.08 28.80 -37.61
CA PRO A 341 -10.83 29.71 -38.47
C PRO A 341 -9.95 30.73 -39.22
N MET A 342 -8.95 31.32 -38.54
CA MET A 342 -8.01 32.26 -39.17
C MET A 342 -7.21 31.61 -40.31
N LEU A 343 -6.74 30.37 -40.14
CA LEU A 343 -6.02 29.63 -41.20
C LEU A 343 -6.89 29.28 -42.41
N GLN A 344 -8.22 29.21 -42.21
CA GLN A 344 -9.23 28.93 -43.22
C GLN A 344 -9.85 30.19 -43.85
N ASP A 345 -9.28 31.37 -43.59
CA ASP A 345 -9.81 32.66 -44.07
C ASP A 345 -11.24 32.96 -43.61
N PHE A 346 -11.56 32.66 -42.34
CA PHE A 346 -12.83 33.01 -41.67
C PHE A 346 -14.09 32.66 -42.50
N PRO A 347 -14.36 31.37 -42.75
CA PRO A 347 -15.53 30.95 -43.52
C PRO A 347 -16.84 31.42 -42.86
N GLN A 348 -17.90 31.68 -43.65
CA GLN A 348 -19.14 32.28 -43.12
C GLN A 348 -19.81 31.45 -42.01
N ASP A 349 -19.64 30.13 -42.04
CA ASP A 349 -20.26 29.21 -41.08
C ASP A 349 -19.45 29.00 -39.79
N CYS A 350 -18.27 29.64 -39.64
CA CYS A 350 -17.50 29.54 -38.41
C CYS A 350 -18.04 30.48 -37.31
N TRP A 351 -17.73 30.15 -36.06
CA TRP A 351 -18.18 30.92 -34.90
C TRP A 351 -17.75 32.40 -34.94
N VAL A 352 -16.58 32.73 -35.50
CA VAL A 352 -16.07 34.11 -35.59
C VAL A 352 -16.92 34.96 -36.54
N SER A 353 -17.24 34.42 -37.72
CA SER A 353 -18.05 35.08 -38.74
C SER A 353 -19.52 35.21 -38.32
N LYS A 354 -20.08 34.15 -37.72
CA LYS A 354 -21.46 34.16 -37.19
C LYS A 354 -21.68 35.19 -36.09
N ASN A 355 -20.67 35.42 -35.27
CA ASN A 355 -20.72 36.41 -34.21
C ASN A 355 -20.31 37.82 -34.68
N ASN A 356 -20.05 38.03 -35.98
CA ASN A 356 -19.58 39.29 -36.56
C ASN A 356 -18.28 39.82 -35.91
N MET A 357 -17.36 38.93 -35.53
CA MET A 357 -16.13 39.28 -34.81
C MET A 357 -14.86 39.24 -35.67
N VAL A 358 -14.97 39.07 -36.99
CA VAL A 358 -13.79 39.02 -37.90
C VAL A 358 -12.99 40.32 -37.86
N ASN A 359 -13.67 41.47 -37.82
CA ASN A 359 -13.06 42.80 -37.78
C ASN A 359 -13.08 43.44 -36.38
N ALA A 360 -13.40 42.66 -35.34
CA ALA A 360 -13.40 43.13 -33.96
C ALA A 360 -11.97 43.35 -33.46
N THR A 361 -11.82 44.05 -32.33
CA THR A 361 -10.51 44.22 -31.72
C THR A 361 -9.94 42.88 -31.25
N TRP A 362 -8.61 42.72 -31.28
CA TRP A 362 -7.97 41.48 -30.83
C TRP A 362 -8.32 41.14 -29.36
N GLU A 363 -8.59 42.16 -28.54
CA GLU A 363 -9.01 42.01 -27.14
C GLU A 363 -10.36 41.28 -27.03
N GLU A 364 -11.33 41.68 -27.84
CA GLU A 364 -12.66 41.05 -27.90
C GLU A 364 -12.56 39.63 -28.46
N GLN A 365 -11.79 39.44 -29.53
CA GLN A 365 -11.58 38.14 -30.16
C GLN A 365 -10.93 37.14 -29.19
N TYR A 366 -9.85 37.55 -28.51
CA TYR A 366 -9.14 36.72 -27.55
C TYR A 366 -10.00 36.42 -26.33
N SER A 367 -10.66 37.43 -25.75
CA SER A 367 -11.49 37.26 -24.56
C SER A 367 -12.64 36.30 -24.82
N TYR A 368 -13.27 36.39 -26.00
CA TYR A 368 -14.35 35.48 -26.37
C TYR A 368 -13.84 34.05 -26.64
N ALA A 369 -12.71 33.90 -27.34
CA ALA A 369 -12.11 32.59 -27.59
C ALA A 369 -11.70 31.90 -26.28
N LEU A 370 -11.14 32.66 -25.33
CA LEU A 370 -10.80 32.18 -24.00
C LEU A 370 -12.06 31.81 -23.19
N PHE A 371 -13.12 32.61 -23.27
CA PHE A 371 -14.41 32.30 -22.65
C PHE A 371 -14.99 30.97 -23.15
N MET A 372 -14.96 30.71 -24.46
CA MET A 372 -15.43 29.43 -25.01
C MET A 372 -14.58 28.26 -24.51
N ALA A 373 -13.25 28.39 -24.57
CA ALA A 373 -12.32 27.36 -24.08
C ALA A 373 -12.52 27.06 -22.59
N MET A 374 -12.74 28.10 -21.78
CA MET A 374 -13.01 27.98 -20.34
C MET A 374 -14.37 27.33 -20.07
N SER A 375 -15.38 27.66 -20.87
CA SER A 375 -16.73 27.07 -20.77
C SER A 375 -16.71 25.57 -21.06
N HIS A 376 -15.92 25.13 -22.04
CA HIS A 376 -15.68 23.71 -22.29
C HIS A 376 -14.86 23.04 -21.17
N MET A 377 -13.84 23.74 -20.64
CA MET A 377 -12.97 23.25 -19.56
C MET A 377 -13.74 22.98 -18.25
N LEU A 378 -14.60 23.92 -17.86
CA LEU A 378 -15.39 23.86 -16.62
C LEU A 378 -16.77 23.21 -16.82
N CYS A 379 -16.99 22.57 -17.97
CA CYS A 379 -18.23 21.87 -18.31
C CYS A 379 -19.51 22.74 -18.21
N ILE A 380 -19.41 24.04 -18.55
CA ILE A 380 -20.54 24.98 -18.52
C ILE A 380 -21.39 24.85 -19.79
N GLY A 381 -20.76 24.88 -20.97
CA GLY A 381 -21.47 24.89 -22.25
C GLY A 381 -20.62 25.43 -23.40
N TYR A 382 -21.30 25.82 -24.48
CA TYR A 382 -20.68 26.39 -25.68
C TYR A 382 -20.52 27.91 -25.58
N GLY A 383 -20.09 28.55 -26.66
CA GLY A 383 -20.15 30.01 -26.83
C GLY A 383 -21.59 30.51 -27.05
N ALA A 384 -21.80 31.38 -28.03
CA ALA A 384 -23.13 31.92 -28.35
C ALA A 384 -24.08 30.85 -28.89
N GLN A 385 -23.55 29.89 -29.66
CA GLN A 385 -24.31 28.86 -30.36
C GLN A 385 -23.49 27.57 -30.46
N ALA A 386 -24.16 26.45 -30.74
CA ALA A 386 -23.49 25.17 -30.97
C ALA A 386 -22.70 25.19 -32.31
N PRO A 387 -21.57 24.48 -32.39
CA PRO A 387 -20.79 24.41 -33.63
C PRO A 387 -21.55 23.64 -34.71
N GLU A 388 -21.64 24.21 -35.91
CA GLU A 388 -22.30 23.56 -37.06
C GLU A 388 -21.29 22.99 -38.06
N ARG A 389 -20.19 23.71 -38.27
CA ARG A 389 -19.13 23.31 -39.19
C ARG A 389 -18.34 22.15 -38.59
N MET A 390 -18.05 21.11 -39.38
CA MET A 390 -17.33 19.92 -38.92
C MET A 390 -16.00 20.24 -38.24
N THR A 391 -15.28 21.26 -38.71
CA THR A 391 -14.00 21.69 -38.10
C THR A 391 -14.19 22.22 -36.68
N ASP A 392 -15.22 23.03 -36.47
CA ASP A 392 -15.54 23.64 -35.18
C ASP A 392 -16.14 22.60 -34.23
N VAL A 393 -16.89 21.62 -34.75
CA VAL A 393 -17.41 20.47 -34.01
C VAL A 393 -16.26 19.63 -33.44
N TRP A 394 -15.29 19.23 -34.28
CA TRP A 394 -14.14 18.43 -33.83
C TRP A 394 -13.27 19.19 -32.83
N LEU A 395 -13.02 20.48 -33.05
CA LEU A 395 -12.28 21.33 -32.10
C LEU A 395 -13.01 21.45 -30.77
N THR A 396 -14.33 21.63 -30.80
CA THR A 396 -15.16 21.70 -29.60
C THR A 396 -15.16 20.37 -28.84
N MET A 397 -15.31 19.24 -29.53
CA MET A 397 -15.23 17.90 -28.91
C MET A 397 -13.87 17.64 -28.27
N LEU A 398 -12.77 17.98 -28.95
CA LEU A 398 -11.42 17.84 -28.40
C LEU A 398 -11.25 18.71 -27.14
N SER A 399 -11.70 19.96 -27.21
CA SER A 399 -11.72 20.90 -26.10
C SER A 399 -12.52 20.38 -24.90
N MET A 400 -13.68 19.75 -25.13
CA MET A 400 -14.50 19.15 -24.07
C MET A 400 -13.82 17.96 -23.41
N ILE A 401 -13.15 17.08 -24.18
CA ILE A 401 -12.43 15.91 -23.65
C ILE A 401 -11.26 16.36 -22.77
N VAL A 402 -10.43 17.27 -23.28
CA VAL A 402 -9.30 17.85 -22.53
C VAL A 402 -9.82 18.56 -21.28
N GLY A 403 -10.90 19.33 -21.43
CA GLY A 403 -11.58 20.04 -20.37
C GLY A 403 -12.04 19.16 -19.22
N ALA A 404 -12.90 18.19 -19.53
CA ALA A 404 -13.46 17.26 -18.56
C ALA A 404 -12.36 16.45 -17.83
N THR A 405 -11.31 16.05 -18.54
CA THR A 405 -10.18 15.32 -17.94
C THR A 405 -9.44 16.20 -16.92
N CYS A 406 -9.14 17.45 -17.29
CA CYS A 406 -8.48 18.40 -16.39
C CYS A 406 -9.34 18.73 -15.16
N TYR A 407 -10.63 18.92 -15.35
CA TYR A 407 -11.56 19.20 -14.26
C TYR A 407 -11.72 18.01 -13.31
N ALA A 408 -11.75 16.78 -13.83
CA ALA A 408 -11.77 15.57 -13.01
C ALA A 408 -10.50 15.42 -12.16
N MET A 409 -9.32 15.69 -12.74
CA MET A 409 -8.06 15.73 -11.99
C MET A 409 -8.10 16.79 -10.89
N PHE A 410 -8.62 17.99 -11.19
CA PHE A 410 -8.78 19.07 -10.20
C PHE A 410 -9.65 18.64 -9.02
N LEU A 411 -10.81 18.02 -9.27
CA LEU A 411 -11.67 17.49 -8.22
C LEU A 411 -10.96 16.42 -7.37
N GLY A 412 -10.17 15.54 -7.99
CA GLY A 412 -9.37 14.54 -7.27
C GLY A 412 -8.33 15.18 -6.34
N HIS A 413 -7.58 16.16 -6.82
CA HIS A 413 -6.57 16.87 -6.02
C HIS A 413 -7.19 17.74 -4.92
N ALA A 414 -8.31 18.41 -5.19
CA ALA A 414 -9.04 19.19 -4.19
C ALA A 414 -9.57 18.28 -3.07
N THR A 415 -10.10 17.10 -3.42
CA THR A 415 -10.55 16.10 -2.44
C THR A 415 -9.41 15.63 -1.54
N ASN A 416 -8.24 15.32 -2.12
CA ASN A 416 -7.06 14.92 -1.35
C ASN A 416 -6.57 16.03 -0.41
N LEU A 417 -6.58 17.29 -0.87
CA LEU A 417 -6.21 18.44 -0.03
C LEU A 417 -7.15 18.56 1.18
N VAL A 418 -8.46 18.53 0.95
CA VAL A 418 -9.47 18.61 2.02
C VAL A 418 -9.29 17.46 3.03
N GLN A 419 -9.01 16.25 2.55
CA GLN A 419 -8.75 15.11 3.43
C GLN A 419 -7.45 15.24 4.25
N SER A 420 -6.45 15.95 3.71
CA SER A 420 -5.14 16.13 4.37
C SER A 420 -5.11 17.26 5.41
N LEU A 421 -5.95 18.31 5.25
CA LEU A 421 -5.95 19.48 6.13
C LEU A 421 -6.33 19.16 7.58
N ASP A 422 -7.10 18.09 7.81
CA ASP A 422 -7.61 17.74 9.13
C ASP A 422 -7.36 16.28 9.51
N ALA A 423 -6.15 15.78 9.20
CA ALA A 423 -5.80 14.39 9.41
C ALA A 423 -5.92 13.95 10.89
N SER A 424 -5.42 14.76 11.84
CA SER A 424 -5.41 14.41 13.27
C SER A 424 -6.81 14.40 13.89
N HIS A 425 -7.68 15.33 13.50
CA HIS A 425 -9.05 15.36 14.02
C HIS A 425 -9.89 14.26 13.39
N ARG A 426 -9.70 13.96 12.09
CA ARG A 426 -10.34 12.83 11.43
C ARG A 426 -9.97 11.51 12.11
N GLN A 427 -8.69 11.29 12.42
CA GLN A 427 -8.24 10.10 13.16
C GLN A 427 -8.91 10.00 14.54
N TYR A 428 -9.02 11.10 15.27
CA TYR A 428 -9.75 11.14 16.53
C TYR A 428 -11.23 10.76 16.35
N GLN A 429 -11.93 11.37 15.38
CA GLN A 429 -13.35 11.08 15.10
C GLN A 429 -13.56 9.61 14.68
N GLU A 430 -12.69 9.06 13.83
CA GLU A 430 -12.76 7.66 13.40
C GLU A 430 -12.55 6.70 14.58
N LYS A 431 -11.55 6.97 15.43
CA LYS A 431 -11.34 6.17 16.64
C LYS A 431 -12.54 6.27 17.58
N TYR A 432 -13.05 7.48 17.81
CA TYR A 432 -14.18 7.70 18.69
C TYR A 432 -15.46 7.02 18.16
N LYS A 433 -15.70 7.02 16.84
CA LYS A 433 -16.78 6.23 16.22
C LYS A 433 -16.63 4.73 16.47
N GLN A 434 -15.41 4.18 16.46
CA GLN A 434 -15.18 2.78 16.84
C GLN A 434 -15.56 2.52 18.31
N VAL A 435 -15.26 3.48 19.19
CA VAL A 435 -15.66 3.41 20.61
C VAL A 435 -17.19 3.47 20.73
N GLU A 436 -17.87 4.36 20.02
CA GLU A 436 -19.35 4.40 19.99
C GLU A 436 -19.97 3.10 19.48
N GLN A 437 -19.40 2.53 18.41
CA GLN A 437 -19.83 1.22 17.89
C GLN A 437 -19.65 0.12 18.94
N TYR A 438 -18.52 0.11 19.66
CA TYR A 438 -18.28 -0.81 20.77
C TYR A 438 -19.31 -0.65 21.89
N MET A 439 -19.59 0.60 22.30
CA MET A 439 -20.59 0.90 23.33
C MET A 439 -22.01 0.48 22.90
N SER A 440 -22.34 0.66 21.61
CA SER A 440 -23.61 0.28 21.02
C SER A 440 -23.77 -1.24 20.94
N PHE A 441 -22.75 -1.94 20.45
CA PHE A 441 -22.72 -3.40 20.33
C PHE A 441 -22.91 -4.09 21.69
N HIS A 442 -22.20 -3.62 22.72
CA HIS A 442 -22.32 -4.12 24.09
C HIS A 442 -23.53 -3.56 24.85
N LYS A 443 -24.34 -2.70 24.22
CA LYS A 443 -25.54 -2.08 24.81
C LYS A 443 -25.26 -1.42 26.16
N LEU A 444 -24.15 -0.67 26.25
CA LEU A 444 -23.78 0.00 27.50
C LEU A 444 -24.85 1.02 27.90
N PRO A 445 -25.14 1.22 29.20
CA PRO A 445 -26.08 2.23 29.69
C PRO A 445 -25.69 3.65 29.27
N ALA A 446 -26.67 4.54 29.08
CA ALA A 446 -26.43 5.92 28.63
C ALA A 446 -25.48 6.70 29.55
N GLU A 447 -25.60 6.53 30.86
CA GLU A 447 -24.72 7.16 31.85
C GLU A 447 -23.25 6.72 31.68
N LEU A 448 -23.02 5.43 31.43
CA LEU A 448 -21.67 4.92 31.18
C LEU A 448 -21.12 5.42 29.84
N ARG A 449 -21.97 5.56 28.82
CA ARG A 449 -21.57 6.15 27.53
C ARG A 449 -21.15 7.60 27.68
N GLN A 450 -21.89 8.38 28.46
CA GLN A 450 -21.54 9.78 28.74
C GLN A 450 -20.19 9.86 29.47
N ARG A 451 -19.96 9.03 30.50
CA ARG A 451 -18.64 8.97 31.17
C ARG A 451 -17.50 8.61 30.21
N ILE A 452 -17.72 7.67 29.28
CA ILE A 452 -16.71 7.33 28.27
C ILE A 452 -16.46 8.52 27.34
N HIS A 453 -17.51 9.25 26.92
CA HIS A 453 -17.38 10.46 26.11
C HIS A 453 -16.53 11.52 26.83
N ASP A 454 -16.90 11.86 28.06
CA ASP A 454 -16.20 12.87 28.87
C ASP A 454 -14.74 12.48 29.10
N TYR A 455 -14.46 11.18 29.30
CA TYR A 455 -13.09 10.66 29.40
C TYR A 455 -12.29 10.88 28.11
N TYR A 456 -12.84 10.53 26.95
CA TYR A 456 -12.14 10.69 25.66
C TYR A 456 -11.89 12.17 25.33
N GLU A 457 -12.86 13.04 25.61
CA GLU A 457 -12.73 14.48 25.42
C GLU A 457 -11.61 15.06 26.31
N HIS A 458 -11.58 14.71 27.59
CA HIS A 458 -10.54 15.18 28.50
C HIS A 458 -9.16 14.57 28.25
N ARG A 459 -9.09 13.32 27.79
CA ARG A 459 -7.83 12.60 27.52
C ARG A 459 -7.14 13.05 26.24
N PHE A 460 -7.92 13.34 25.19
CA PHE A 460 -7.40 13.61 23.85
C PHE A 460 -7.71 15.01 23.32
N GLN A 461 -8.65 15.76 23.92
CA GLN A 461 -8.96 17.15 23.55
C GLN A 461 -9.21 17.33 22.04
N GLY A 462 -9.88 16.36 21.41
CA GLY A 462 -10.19 16.37 19.98
C GLY A 462 -9.02 16.02 19.05
N LYS A 463 -7.86 15.64 19.58
CA LYS A 463 -6.68 15.24 18.81
C LYS A 463 -6.09 13.93 19.34
N MET A 464 -5.87 12.97 18.45
CA MET A 464 -5.32 11.68 18.83
C MET A 464 -3.91 11.53 18.26
N PHE A 465 -2.96 11.15 19.10
CA PHE A 465 -1.58 10.87 18.73
C PHE A 465 -1.15 9.55 19.34
N ASP A 466 -0.33 8.79 18.62
CA ASP A 466 0.38 7.64 19.16
C ASP A 466 1.72 8.09 19.73
N GLU A 467 1.70 8.54 20.98
CA GLU A 467 2.85 9.12 21.66
C GLU A 467 4.02 8.13 21.76
N ASP A 468 3.75 6.83 21.90
CA ASP A 468 4.78 5.79 21.97
C ASP A 468 5.51 5.62 20.64
N SER A 469 4.77 5.60 19.53
CA SER A 469 5.36 5.54 18.19
C SER A 469 6.18 6.80 17.90
N ILE A 470 5.63 7.98 18.19
CA ILE A 470 6.28 9.27 17.93
C ILE A 470 7.58 9.38 18.74
N LEU A 471 7.53 9.12 20.06
CA LEU A 471 8.72 9.18 20.90
C LEU A 471 9.73 8.07 20.59
N GLY A 472 9.31 6.96 19.98
CA GLY A 472 10.18 5.87 19.53
C GLY A 472 10.92 6.16 18.22
N GLU A 473 10.42 7.07 17.39
CA GLU A 473 11.09 7.51 16.16
C GLU A 473 12.14 8.59 16.42
N LEU A 474 12.06 9.28 17.57
CA LEU A 474 12.99 10.33 17.97
C LEU A 474 14.25 9.74 18.60
N SER A 475 15.37 10.45 18.45
CA SER A 475 16.62 10.13 19.16
C SER A 475 16.46 10.34 20.67
N ASP A 476 17.19 9.58 21.48
CA ASP A 476 17.12 9.65 22.94
C ASP A 476 17.25 11.08 23.52
N PRO A 477 18.18 11.95 23.08
CA PRO A 477 18.26 13.32 23.63
C PRO A 477 17.01 14.16 23.37
N LEU A 478 16.41 14.04 22.18
CA LEU A 478 15.18 14.75 21.84
C LEU A 478 14.00 14.24 22.67
N LYS A 479 13.96 12.93 22.92
CA LYS A 479 12.96 12.33 23.79
C LYS A 479 13.11 12.84 25.22
N GLU A 480 14.33 12.89 25.74
CA GLU A 480 14.64 13.46 27.05
C GLU A 480 14.20 14.93 27.15
N ASP A 481 14.52 15.75 26.15
CA ASP A 481 14.15 17.17 26.10
C ASP A 481 12.63 17.36 26.10
N ILE A 482 11.90 16.60 25.28
CA ILE A 482 10.43 16.68 25.20
C ILE A 482 9.80 16.26 26.53
N VAL A 483 10.25 15.15 27.09
CA VAL A 483 9.72 14.61 28.34
C VAL A 483 10.02 15.53 29.52
N SER A 484 11.24 16.08 29.57
CA SER A 484 11.65 17.09 30.55
C SER A 484 10.80 18.35 30.44
N HIS A 485 10.54 18.82 29.23
CA HIS A 485 9.65 19.95 28.99
C HIS A 485 8.21 19.68 29.45
N ASN A 486 7.64 18.52 29.09
CA ASN A 486 6.27 18.14 29.44
C ASN A 486 6.08 17.95 30.95
N CYS A 487 7.12 17.51 31.65
CA CYS A 487 7.08 17.25 33.09
C CYS A 487 7.72 18.36 33.94
N ARG A 488 8.12 19.50 33.35
CA ARG A 488 8.83 20.58 34.08
C ARG A 488 8.09 21.08 35.32
N GLU A 489 6.76 21.19 35.23
CA GLU A 489 5.92 21.64 36.35
C GLU A 489 5.84 20.56 37.44
N LEU A 490 5.82 19.29 37.06
CA LEU A 490 5.87 18.17 37.99
C LEU A 490 7.21 18.14 38.74
N VAL A 491 8.31 18.31 38.02
CA VAL A 491 9.67 18.36 38.60
C VAL A 491 9.84 19.55 39.55
N ALA A 492 9.38 20.74 39.14
CA ALA A 492 9.49 21.94 39.94
C ALA A 492 8.67 21.88 41.25
N ASN A 493 7.49 21.25 41.20
CA ASN A 493 6.59 21.19 42.34
C ASN A 493 6.87 20.02 43.29
N MET A 494 7.70 19.05 42.89
CA MET A 494 7.97 17.86 43.69
C MET A 494 9.30 17.99 44.46
N PRO A 495 9.28 18.08 45.81
CA PRO A 495 10.49 18.27 46.62
C PRO A 495 11.54 17.17 46.45
N LEU A 496 11.10 15.96 46.07
CA LEU A 496 11.96 14.81 45.82
C LEU A 496 12.79 14.95 44.54
N PHE A 497 12.25 15.60 43.50
CA PHE A 497 12.95 15.83 42.23
C PHE A 497 13.77 17.11 42.24
N GLY A 498 13.33 18.14 42.98
CA GLY A 498 14.09 19.39 43.11
C GLY A 498 15.47 19.25 43.76
N ASN A 499 15.66 18.22 44.59
CA ASN A 499 16.94 17.90 45.25
C ASN A 499 17.62 16.63 44.68
N GLY A 500 17.06 16.03 43.63
CA GLY A 500 17.56 14.79 43.03
C GLY A 500 18.68 15.04 42.00
N ASP A 501 19.44 14.00 41.71
CA ASP A 501 20.39 14.01 40.58
C ASP A 501 19.63 14.25 39.26
N PRO A 502 20.00 15.25 38.44
CA PRO A 502 19.35 15.51 37.16
C PRO A 502 19.32 14.29 36.23
N HIS A 503 20.34 13.43 36.27
CA HIS A 503 20.37 12.21 35.47
C HIS A 503 19.26 11.24 35.91
N PHE A 504 19.13 11.01 37.22
CA PHE A 504 18.04 10.22 37.79
C PHE A 504 16.67 10.76 37.39
N VAL A 505 16.47 12.08 37.46
CA VAL A 505 15.19 12.71 37.10
C VAL A 505 14.87 12.43 35.63
N THR A 506 15.80 12.66 34.71
CA THR A 506 15.59 12.41 33.29
C THR A 506 15.22 10.95 33.02
N VAL A 507 15.98 9.99 33.55
CA VAL A 507 15.70 8.56 33.37
C VAL A 507 14.32 8.19 33.91
N LEU A 508 13.97 8.68 35.10
CA LEU A 508 12.65 8.44 35.69
C LEU A 508 11.51 9.00 34.84
N LEU A 509 11.65 10.24 34.35
CA LEU A 509 10.63 10.90 33.54
C LEU A 509 10.35 10.13 32.25
N THR A 510 11.38 9.54 31.60
CA THR A 510 11.19 8.74 30.38
C THR A 510 10.37 7.46 30.59
N LYS A 511 10.22 7.01 31.83
CA LYS A 511 9.44 5.82 32.22
C LYS A 511 8.02 6.16 32.68
N LEU A 512 7.70 7.45 32.86
CA LEU A 512 6.37 7.91 33.28
C LEU A 512 5.35 7.74 32.15
N ARG A 513 4.11 7.43 32.53
CA ARG A 513 2.99 7.25 31.60
C ARG A 513 1.82 8.15 31.96
N PHE A 514 1.36 8.95 31.00
CA PHE A 514 0.24 9.87 31.21
C PHE A 514 -1.11 9.13 31.26
N GLU A 515 -1.86 9.32 32.35
CA GLU A 515 -3.18 8.75 32.62
C GLU A 515 -4.15 9.85 33.08
N VAL A 516 -5.45 9.68 32.78
CA VAL A 516 -6.52 10.62 33.18
C VAL A 516 -7.57 9.85 33.98
N PHE A 517 -8.11 10.45 35.03
CA PHE A 517 -9.20 9.90 35.84
C PHE A 517 -10.33 10.91 35.98
N LEU A 518 -11.58 10.43 35.97
CA LEU A 518 -12.77 11.25 36.12
C LEU A 518 -13.08 11.51 37.60
N PRO A 519 -13.82 12.58 37.94
CA PRO A 519 -14.34 12.78 39.29
C PRO A 519 -15.12 11.56 39.79
N GLY A 520 -14.83 11.13 41.02
CA GLY A 520 -15.44 9.96 41.66
C GLY A 520 -14.75 8.62 41.36
N ASP A 521 -13.80 8.55 40.42
CA ASP A 521 -13.08 7.31 40.11
C ASP A 521 -12.17 6.87 41.27
N ILE A 522 -12.18 5.58 41.58
CA ILE A 522 -11.27 4.99 42.57
C ILE A 522 -9.98 4.58 41.85
N ILE A 523 -8.91 5.34 42.09
CA ILE A 523 -7.59 5.17 41.48
C ILE A 523 -6.82 4.02 42.13
N ILE A 524 -6.89 3.94 43.46
CA ILE A 524 -6.32 2.85 44.27
C ILE A 524 -7.40 2.33 45.21
N ARG A 525 -7.50 1.01 45.34
CA ARG A 525 -8.38 0.35 46.31
C ARG A 525 -7.56 -0.30 47.41
N GLU A 526 -7.91 -0.04 48.66
CA GLU A 526 -7.29 -0.66 49.84
C GLU A 526 -7.33 -2.20 49.75
N GLY A 527 -6.28 -2.86 50.23
CA GLY A 527 -6.18 -4.32 50.30
C GLY A 527 -5.86 -5.01 48.97
N THR A 528 -5.79 -4.27 47.85
CA THR A 528 -5.36 -4.81 46.55
C THR A 528 -3.83 -4.85 46.42
N LEU A 529 -3.32 -5.64 45.48
CA LEU A 529 -1.89 -5.64 45.15
C LEU A 529 -1.58 -4.44 44.24
N GLY A 530 -0.63 -3.59 44.65
CA GLY A 530 -0.23 -2.43 43.87
C GLY A 530 0.95 -2.73 42.94
N ARG A 531 0.80 -2.40 41.64
CA ARG A 531 1.87 -2.56 40.63
C ARG A 531 2.39 -1.25 40.05
N LYS A 532 1.84 -0.12 40.49
CA LYS A 532 2.17 1.22 40.00
C LYS A 532 2.11 2.26 41.12
N MET A 533 2.88 3.32 41.03
CA MET A 533 2.66 4.54 41.81
C MET A 533 2.21 5.67 40.88
N TYR A 534 1.65 6.74 41.43
CA TYR A 534 1.13 7.86 40.67
C TYR A 534 1.68 9.20 41.17
N PHE A 535 1.98 10.08 40.23
CA PHE A 535 2.37 11.46 40.44
C PHE A 535 1.24 12.37 39.94
N ILE A 536 0.84 13.36 40.74
CA ILE A 536 -0.25 14.26 40.38
C ILE A 536 0.32 15.45 39.62
N GLN A 537 0.08 15.48 38.31
CA GLN A 537 0.39 16.65 37.50
C GLN A 537 -0.67 17.74 37.73
N HIS A 538 -1.95 17.36 37.66
CA HIS A 538 -3.06 18.28 37.86
C HIS A 538 -4.29 17.57 38.44
N GLY A 539 -4.95 18.17 39.42
CA GLY A 539 -6.19 17.70 40.03
C GLY A 539 -6.07 17.39 41.52
N CYS A 540 -7.21 17.10 42.14
CA CYS A 540 -7.30 16.78 43.57
C CYS A 540 -7.77 15.34 43.77
N VAL A 541 -7.12 14.61 44.67
CA VAL A 541 -7.53 13.26 45.08
C VAL A 541 -7.71 13.19 46.61
N THR A 542 -8.69 12.41 47.05
CA THR A 542 -8.92 12.13 48.46
C THR A 542 -8.41 10.73 48.81
N VAL A 543 -7.55 10.65 49.83
CA VAL A 543 -7.08 9.39 50.42
C VAL A 543 -8.00 9.01 51.58
N LEU A 544 -8.63 7.84 51.46
CA LEU A 544 -9.58 7.25 52.38
C LEU A 544 -8.93 6.08 53.10
N THR A 545 -8.85 6.16 54.44
CA THR A 545 -8.34 5.11 55.33
C THR A 545 -9.48 4.50 56.16
N ARG A 546 -9.30 3.28 56.70
CA ARG A 546 -10.29 2.60 57.55
C ARG A 546 -10.80 3.44 58.74
N ASN A 547 -10.00 4.40 59.20
CA ASN A 547 -10.34 5.27 60.33
C ASN A 547 -11.12 6.53 59.91
N LYS A 548 -11.68 6.60 58.69
CA LYS A 548 -12.44 7.76 58.14
C LYS A 548 -11.68 9.10 58.14
N LYS A 549 -10.35 9.11 58.24
CA LYS A 549 -9.56 10.34 58.02
C LYS A 549 -9.39 10.53 56.52
N GLU A 550 -9.95 11.63 56.01
CA GLU A 550 -9.82 12.09 54.62
C GLU A 550 -8.61 13.01 54.51
N LYS A 551 -7.60 12.63 53.71
CA LYS A 551 -6.46 13.49 53.37
C LYS A 551 -6.53 13.84 51.89
N LYS A 552 -6.60 15.13 51.56
CA LYS A 552 -6.58 15.60 50.17
C LYS A 552 -5.15 15.81 49.70
N LEU A 553 -4.86 15.35 48.49
CA LEU A 553 -3.60 15.58 47.79
C LEU A 553 -3.89 16.36 46.51
N SER A 554 -3.03 17.32 46.21
CA SER A 554 -3.11 18.19 45.03
C SER A 554 -1.85 18.08 44.17
N ASP A 555 -1.80 18.85 43.09
CA ASP A 555 -0.67 19.03 42.16
C ASP A 555 0.69 19.03 42.88
N GLY A 556 1.65 18.27 42.36
CA GLY A 556 3.00 18.10 42.94
C GLY A 556 3.09 17.00 44.01
N SER A 557 1.97 16.47 44.49
CA SER A 557 1.95 15.30 45.38
C SER A 557 2.05 13.98 44.60
N TYR A 558 2.41 12.90 45.29
CA TYR A 558 2.45 11.54 44.75
C TYR A 558 1.86 10.56 45.76
N PHE A 559 1.46 9.38 45.29
CA PHE A 559 0.88 8.35 46.15
C PHE A 559 1.04 6.94 45.59
N GLY A 560 0.98 5.95 46.48
CA GLY A 560 1.03 4.53 46.14
C GLY A 560 2.44 3.93 46.12
N GLU A 561 3.44 4.66 46.60
CA GLU A 561 4.85 4.28 46.74
C GLU A 561 5.07 3.14 47.75
N ILE A 562 4.29 3.09 48.84
CA ILE A 562 4.52 2.17 49.97
C ILE A 562 4.51 0.70 49.51
N CYS A 563 3.59 0.32 48.64
CA CYS A 563 3.48 -1.08 48.19
C CYS A 563 4.56 -1.47 47.16
N LEU A 564 5.17 -0.50 46.46
CA LEU A 564 6.29 -0.78 45.55
C LEU A 564 7.54 -1.16 46.33
N LEU A 565 7.76 -0.55 47.51
CA LEU A 565 8.92 -0.81 48.37
C LEU A 565 8.74 -2.02 49.29
N THR A 566 7.53 -2.22 49.83
CA THR A 566 7.25 -3.28 50.82
C THR A 566 6.79 -4.60 50.19
N SER A 567 6.57 -4.64 48.86
CA SER A 567 5.89 -5.76 48.16
C SER A 567 4.54 -6.16 48.79
N GLY A 568 3.90 -5.23 49.52
CA GLY A 568 2.68 -5.44 50.28
C GLY A 568 1.39 -5.08 49.52
N ARG A 569 0.26 -5.14 50.25
CA ARG A 569 -1.04 -4.66 49.76
C ARG A 569 -1.19 -3.14 49.96
N ARG A 570 -2.06 -2.50 49.19
CA ARG A 570 -2.41 -1.08 49.33
C ARG A 570 -3.00 -0.80 50.70
N THR A 571 -2.49 0.22 51.38
CA THR A 571 -2.85 0.60 52.76
C THR A 571 -4.07 1.52 52.84
N ALA A 572 -4.42 2.21 51.76
CA ALA A 572 -5.53 3.14 51.69
C ALA A 572 -6.22 3.10 50.31
N THR A 573 -7.47 3.57 50.26
CA THR A 573 -8.19 3.82 49.01
C THR A 573 -7.93 5.27 48.58
N VAL A 574 -7.73 5.51 47.28
CA VAL A 574 -7.55 6.86 46.73
C VAL A 574 -8.61 7.09 45.67
N GLN A 575 -9.37 8.18 45.82
CA GLN A 575 -10.46 8.57 44.94
C GLN A 575 -10.18 9.95 44.31
N ALA A 576 -10.52 10.12 43.04
CA ALA A 576 -10.42 11.42 42.35
C ALA A 576 -11.58 12.34 42.77
N ASP A 577 -11.28 13.58 43.19
CA ASP A 577 -12.29 14.61 43.47
C ASP A 577 -12.63 15.42 42.21
N THR A 578 -11.62 15.68 41.38
CA THR A 578 -11.73 16.43 40.11
C THR A 578 -11.26 15.57 38.94
N TYR A 579 -11.29 16.11 37.72
CA TYR A 579 -10.53 15.53 36.62
C TYR A 579 -9.05 15.53 36.98
N CYS A 580 -8.46 14.34 37.10
CA CYS A 580 -7.08 14.16 37.52
C CYS A 580 -6.22 13.77 36.32
N ARG A 581 -5.12 14.49 36.11
CA ARG A 581 -4.05 14.18 35.15
C ARG A 581 -2.87 13.67 35.95
N LEU A 582 -2.57 12.38 35.78
CA LEU A 582 -1.58 11.67 36.58
C LEU A 582 -0.50 11.10 35.67
N TYR A 583 0.71 11.02 36.20
CA TYR A 583 1.76 10.18 35.61
C TYR A 583 1.89 8.90 36.44
N SER A 584 1.74 7.75 35.80
CA SER A 584 1.91 6.44 36.44
C SER A 584 3.31 5.90 36.19
N LEU A 585 3.88 5.25 37.21
CA LEU A 585 5.17 4.56 37.14
C LEU A 585 5.00 3.12 37.60
N ARG A 586 5.40 2.16 36.76
CA ARG A 586 5.31 0.72 37.06
C ARG A 586 6.39 0.28 38.03
N VAL A 587 6.11 -0.74 38.83
CA VAL A 587 7.05 -1.33 39.79
C VAL A 587 8.35 -1.81 39.13
N ASP A 588 8.26 -2.40 37.94
CA ASP A 588 9.44 -2.92 37.22
C ASP A 588 10.39 -1.76 36.85
N SER A 589 9.83 -0.69 36.26
CA SER A 589 10.59 0.51 35.91
C SER A 589 11.08 1.28 37.13
N PHE A 590 10.31 1.28 38.22
CA PHE A 590 10.73 1.90 39.48
C PHE A 590 11.94 1.17 40.08
N ASN A 591 11.91 -0.18 40.11
CA ASN A 591 13.02 -0.97 40.61
C ASN A 591 14.27 -0.82 39.72
N GLU A 592 14.11 -0.84 38.40
CA GLU A 592 15.19 -0.59 37.42
C GLU A 592 15.91 0.74 37.74
N VAL A 593 15.17 1.84 37.88
CA VAL A 593 15.76 3.17 38.15
C VAL A 593 16.40 3.23 39.56
N LEU A 594 15.82 2.55 40.55
CA LEU A 594 16.36 2.55 41.91
C LEU A 594 17.58 1.63 42.11
N GLU A 595 17.76 0.64 41.24
CA GLU A 595 18.99 -0.17 41.19
C GLU A 595 20.18 0.68 40.70
N GLU A 596 19.95 1.57 39.74
CA GLU A 596 20.96 2.52 39.25
C GLU A 596 21.24 3.65 40.25
N HIS A 597 20.23 4.07 41.03
CA HIS A 597 20.34 5.19 41.99
C HIS A 597 19.95 4.80 43.43
N PRO A 598 20.81 4.05 44.16
CA PRO A 598 20.51 3.54 45.50
C PRO A 598 20.33 4.61 46.58
N ILE A 599 20.86 5.82 46.37
CA ILE A 599 20.66 6.96 47.29
C ILE A 599 19.19 7.41 47.27
N MET A 600 18.59 7.47 46.09
CA MET A 600 17.18 7.83 45.92
C MET A 600 16.25 6.77 46.50
N ARG A 601 16.63 5.49 46.44
CA ARG A 601 15.91 4.40 47.11
C ARG A 601 15.75 4.64 48.60
N ARG A 602 16.81 5.06 49.30
CA ARG A 602 16.77 5.40 50.74
C ARG A 602 15.90 6.61 51.03
N ALA A 603 15.78 7.56 50.10
CA ALA A 603 14.88 8.71 50.24
C ALA A 603 13.41 8.28 50.14
N PHE A 604 13.08 7.42 49.17
CA PHE A 604 11.74 6.82 49.04
C PHE A 604 11.38 5.94 50.24
N GLU A 605 12.33 5.14 50.76
CA GLU A 605 12.11 4.32 51.97
C GLU A 605 11.85 5.19 53.21
N ARG A 606 12.60 6.29 53.41
CA ARG A 606 12.35 7.24 54.51
C ARG A 606 10.98 7.89 54.42
N ALA A 607 10.61 8.40 53.24
CA ALA A 607 9.30 9.02 53.02
C ALA A 607 8.15 8.01 53.24
N ALA A 608 8.32 6.77 52.79
CA ALA A 608 7.33 5.71 53.00
C ALA A 608 7.17 5.34 54.48
N ILE A 609 8.26 5.33 55.26
CA ILE A 609 8.21 5.12 56.72
C ILE A 609 7.48 6.28 57.41
N GLU A 610 7.80 7.54 57.08
CA GLU A 610 7.09 8.70 57.64
C GLU A 610 5.58 8.66 57.32
N HIS A 611 5.21 8.25 56.11
CA HIS A 611 3.81 8.06 55.73
C HIS A 611 3.13 6.89 56.47
N LEU A 612 3.84 5.77 56.69
CA LEU A 612 3.35 4.65 57.49
C LEU A 612 3.18 5.06 58.96
N GLU A 613 4.12 5.80 59.53
CA GLU A 613 4.04 6.33 60.90
C GLU A 613 2.90 7.33 61.06
N GLN A 614 2.58 8.15 60.05
CA GLN A 614 1.39 9.01 60.07
C GLN A 614 0.07 8.21 60.07
N VAL A 615 0.08 7.00 59.47
CA VAL A 615 -1.06 6.08 59.46
C VAL A 615 -1.13 5.28 60.78
N ASP A 616 0.01 4.83 61.32
CA ASP A 616 0.09 3.99 62.53
C ASP A 616 0.05 4.79 63.85
N ASN A 617 0.63 6.00 63.95
CA ASN A 617 0.67 6.81 65.20
C ASN A 617 -0.72 7.28 65.70
N ASN A 618 -1.81 7.00 64.98
CA ASN A 618 -3.17 7.26 65.45
C ASN A 618 -3.94 5.98 65.84
N THR A 619 -3.30 4.80 65.83
CA THR A 619 -3.90 3.55 66.33
C THR A 619 -3.80 3.39 67.85
N ALA A 620 -3.14 4.32 68.55
CA ALA A 620 -2.89 4.23 70.00
C ALA A 620 -3.94 4.92 70.91
N TYR A 621 -5.04 5.45 70.39
CA TYR A 621 -6.03 6.15 71.24
C TYR A 621 -7.47 5.81 70.87
N ASN A 622 -7.90 4.63 71.28
CA ASN A 622 -9.24 4.26 71.79
C ASN A 622 -9.47 2.78 71.51
N ASP A 623 -8.99 1.95 72.43
CA ASP A 623 -9.83 0.96 73.09
C ASP A 623 -9.01 0.35 74.22
N THR A 624 -9.30 0.79 75.45
CA THR A 624 -9.04 0.01 76.66
C THR A 624 -10.11 -1.07 76.78
N PRO A 625 -9.78 -2.37 76.70
CA PRO A 625 -10.54 -3.41 77.35
C PRO A 625 -10.16 -3.39 78.84
N SER A 626 -11.18 -3.49 79.69
CA SER A 626 -11.07 -3.53 81.14
C SER A 626 -9.94 -4.42 81.67
N GLY A 627 -9.10 -3.84 82.53
CA GLY A 627 -8.45 -4.57 83.63
C GLY A 627 -7.20 -5.40 83.31
N ALA A 628 -6.09 -4.70 83.11
CA ALA A 628 -4.75 -4.99 83.64
C ALA A 628 -4.22 -6.44 83.73
N HIS A 629 -3.21 -6.66 82.89
CA HIS A 629 -1.88 -7.22 83.18
C HIS A 629 -1.65 -8.74 83.35
N THR A 630 -1.23 -9.32 82.21
CA THR A 630 0.11 -9.87 81.95
C THR A 630 0.58 -11.13 82.71
N LYS A 631 0.76 -12.22 81.97
CA LYS A 631 2.08 -12.83 81.72
C LYS A 631 2.04 -13.77 80.50
N LYS A 632 2.89 -13.45 79.51
CA LYS A 632 3.15 -14.18 78.26
C LYS A 632 3.95 -15.45 78.56
N GLN A 633 3.56 -16.56 77.92
CA GLN A 633 4.37 -17.75 77.75
C GLN A 633 4.71 -17.90 76.27
N THR A 634 6.00 -18.01 76.02
CA THR A 634 6.69 -18.21 74.75
C THR A 634 6.57 -19.66 74.29
N THR A 635 6.41 -19.88 72.99
CA THR A 635 6.97 -21.07 72.34
C THR A 635 7.62 -20.64 71.04
N GLU A 636 8.88 -21.00 70.94
CA GLU A 636 9.86 -20.73 69.91
C GLU A 636 10.38 -22.11 69.46
N LYS A 637 10.90 -22.18 68.22
CA LYS A 637 11.99 -23.07 67.78
C LYS A 637 11.62 -24.54 67.47
N LYS A 638 12.22 -25.20 66.46
CA LYS A 638 13.43 -24.93 65.64
C LYS A 638 13.53 -25.93 64.49
N ASP A 639 14.29 -25.53 63.46
CA ASP A 639 15.21 -26.31 62.58
C ASP A 639 14.62 -27.56 61.85
N THR A 640 14.96 -27.97 60.62
CA THR A 640 16.24 -27.94 59.89
C THR A 640 16.04 -28.42 58.44
N GLU A 641 16.87 -27.93 57.51
CA GLU A 641 17.61 -28.68 56.46
C GLU A 641 17.02 -29.31 55.17
N ILE A 642 17.84 -29.14 54.12
CA ILE A 642 18.23 -30.05 53.01
C ILE A 642 17.43 -30.09 51.69
N ARG A 643 18.17 -29.68 50.65
CA ARG A 643 18.24 -30.14 49.23
C ARG A 643 17.15 -31.11 48.74
N GLY A 644 16.38 -30.65 47.75
CA GLY A 644 15.54 -31.50 46.89
C GLY A 644 16.30 -32.04 45.68
N ALA A 645 16.38 -33.37 45.59
CA ALA A 645 16.61 -34.16 44.39
C ALA A 645 15.39 -35.08 44.15
N TYR A 646 15.15 -35.47 42.88
CA TYR A 646 14.13 -36.45 42.40
C TYR A 646 12.65 -36.01 42.54
N ARG A 647 11.65 -36.44 41.74
CA ARG A 647 11.41 -37.64 40.91
C ARG A 647 10.20 -37.32 39.99
N LYS A 648 10.21 -37.61 38.69
CA LYS A 648 9.61 -38.82 38.05
C LYS A 648 8.32 -39.32 38.72
N GLU A 649 7.18 -39.12 38.05
CA GLU A 649 5.99 -39.97 38.20
C GLU A 649 5.66 -40.68 36.88
N ARG A 650 5.52 -41.99 37.01
CA ARG A 650 5.01 -42.97 36.07
C ARG A 650 3.84 -43.62 36.83
N MET A 651 2.65 -43.66 36.26
CA MET A 651 1.62 -44.67 36.58
C MET A 651 1.26 -45.31 35.24
N LEU A 652 1.79 -46.50 34.93
CA LEU A 652 1.30 -47.85 35.24
C LEU A 652 0.07 -48.26 34.42
N ALA A 653 0.28 -49.32 33.65
CA ALA A 653 -0.72 -50.12 32.95
C ALA A 653 -1.31 -51.19 33.88
N CYS A 654 -2.58 -51.57 33.67
CA CYS A 654 -3.08 -52.96 33.63
C CYS A 654 -4.61 -53.01 33.51
N LEU A 655 -5.11 -54.19 33.11
CA LEU A 655 -6.50 -54.65 32.87
C LEU A 655 -6.99 -54.38 31.43
N GLY A 656 -7.40 -55.33 30.59
CA GLY A 656 -7.63 -56.77 30.74
C GLY A 656 -8.88 -57.20 29.96
N CYS A 657 -8.69 -58.10 28.97
CA CYS A 657 -9.62 -59.18 28.59
C CYS A 657 -10.90 -58.88 27.74
N PRO A 658 -11.58 -59.90 27.15
CA PRO A 658 -11.55 -60.16 25.70
C PRO A 658 -12.94 -60.38 25.04
N GLY A 659 -12.98 -60.56 23.71
CA GLY A 659 -14.12 -61.13 22.99
C GLY A 659 -13.93 -61.01 21.47
N LEU A 660 -13.60 -62.09 20.76
CA LEU A 660 -14.54 -63.00 20.08
C LEU A 660 -15.51 -62.22 19.17
N SER A 661 -15.70 -62.54 17.88
CA SER A 661 -15.53 -63.81 17.19
C SER A 661 -15.80 -63.59 15.70
N ARG A 662 -15.15 -64.42 14.86
CA ARG A 662 -15.70 -65.04 13.63
C ARG A 662 -15.94 -64.12 12.41
N THR A 663 -15.62 -64.52 11.18
CA THR A 663 -15.28 -65.84 10.63
C THR A 663 -14.77 -65.67 9.20
N LEU A 664 -13.86 -66.58 8.82
CA LEU A 664 -13.73 -67.27 7.52
C LEU A 664 -13.44 -66.44 6.27
N SER A 665 -12.65 -66.88 5.30
CA SER A 665 -11.63 -67.94 5.18
C SER A 665 -11.09 -67.81 3.74
N SER A 666 -9.83 -68.23 3.52
CA SER A 666 -9.32 -68.98 2.34
C SER A 666 -9.90 -68.68 0.94
N GLY A 667 -9.12 -68.48 -0.10
CA GLY A 667 -7.79 -69.00 -0.40
C GLY A 667 -7.40 -68.55 -1.82
N VAL A 668 -6.09 -68.42 -2.10
CA VAL A 668 -5.29 -69.43 -2.82
C VAL A 668 -5.17 -69.11 -4.33
N LEU A 669 -3.93 -68.78 -4.70
CA LEU A 669 -3.18 -69.02 -5.96
C LEU A 669 -3.87 -68.88 -7.33
N HIS A 670 -3.29 -68.10 -8.25
CA HIS A 670 -2.23 -68.56 -9.16
C HIS A 670 -1.75 -67.46 -10.13
N LEU A 671 -0.42 -67.36 -10.29
CA LEU A 671 0.27 -66.81 -11.47
C LEU A 671 0.08 -67.75 -12.68
N PRO A 672 0.15 -67.25 -13.93
CA PRO A 672 1.43 -67.39 -14.67
C PRO A 672 1.81 -66.26 -15.67
N ASN A 673 3.11 -66.27 -15.98
CA ASN A 673 3.85 -65.55 -17.04
C ASN A 673 3.36 -65.83 -18.48
N ALA A 674 3.61 -64.91 -19.42
CA ALA A 674 4.61 -65.07 -20.51
C ALA A 674 4.46 -64.09 -21.71
N PHE A 675 5.59 -63.43 -22.05
CA PHE A 675 6.19 -63.09 -23.37
C PHE A 675 5.37 -62.75 -24.63
N GLY A 676 5.85 -61.72 -25.37
CA GLY A 676 5.82 -61.71 -26.85
C GLY A 676 5.92 -60.33 -27.53
N ALA A 677 7.06 -60.04 -28.17
CA ALA A 677 7.35 -58.83 -28.94
C ALA A 677 6.93 -58.90 -30.43
N ARG A 678 6.69 -57.75 -31.10
CA ARG A 678 7.14 -57.43 -32.48
C ARG A 678 6.71 -56.03 -32.98
N ALA A 679 7.59 -55.40 -33.75
CA ALA A 679 7.43 -54.20 -34.59
C ALA A 679 7.54 -54.60 -36.10
N PRO A 680 7.75 -53.69 -37.09
CA PRO A 680 6.93 -52.58 -37.64
C PRO A 680 6.84 -52.62 -39.20
N THR A 681 6.11 -51.72 -39.92
CA THR A 681 6.53 -51.15 -41.25
C THR A 681 5.66 -49.99 -41.80
N ILE A 682 6.21 -49.30 -42.83
CA ILE A 682 6.09 -47.91 -43.34
C ILE A 682 5.40 -47.82 -44.74
N SER A 683 4.85 -46.64 -45.14
CA SER A 683 4.93 -46.04 -46.52
C SER A 683 4.32 -44.60 -46.55
N THR A 684 5.04 -43.47 -46.79
CA THR A 684 5.39 -42.75 -48.07
C THR A 684 4.19 -42.37 -48.96
N SER A 685 3.96 -41.17 -49.56
CA SER A 685 4.78 -39.98 -49.91
C SER A 685 4.00 -38.91 -50.76
N ILE A 686 4.51 -37.64 -50.82
CA ILE A 686 4.54 -36.64 -51.95
C ILE A 686 3.26 -35.78 -52.26
N SER A 687 3.24 -34.48 -52.69
CA SER A 687 4.09 -33.25 -52.64
C SER A 687 3.41 -32.07 -53.45
N ARG A 688 3.94 -30.83 -53.30
CA ARG A 688 3.79 -29.53 -54.06
C ARG A 688 2.68 -28.56 -53.58
N GLY A 689 2.85 -27.25 -53.36
CA GLY A 689 3.95 -26.25 -53.47
C GLY A 689 3.39 -24.88 -53.95
N SER A 690 3.42 -23.77 -53.18
CA SER A 690 4.24 -22.53 -53.33
C SER A 690 3.44 -21.33 -52.75
N GLN A 691 3.92 -20.14 -52.33
CA GLN A 691 5.15 -19.55 -51.77
C GLN A 691 4.78 -18.11 -51.32
N ALA A 692 5.32 -17.58 -50.20
CA ALA A 692 5.47 -16.13 -49.96
C ALA A 692 6.56 -15.80 -48.91
N ALA A 693 7.49 -14.90 -49.31
CA ALA A 693 8.34 -13.91 -48.63
C ALA A 693 9.12 -14.20 -47.30
N LEU A 694 10.47 -14.00 -47.40
CA LEU A 694 11.49 -13.82 -46.33
C LEU A 694 11.40 -12.42 -45.69
N VAL A 695 11.83 -12.15 -44.43
CA VAL A 695 13.23 -11.97 -43.93
C VAL A 695 13.28 -12.28 -42.40
N ARG A 696 13.79 -13.43 -41.96
CA ARG A 696 15.11 -13.75 -41.34
C ARG A 696 15.61 -12.88 -40.16
N TYR A 697 15.71 -13.52 -38.98
CA TYR A 697 17.03 -13.95 -38.47
C TYR A 697 16.94 -15.37 -37.87
N ASN A 698 17.84 -16.21 -38.36
CA ASN A 698 18.00 -17.68 -38.24
C ASN A 698 18.54 -18.11 -36.85
N SER A 699 18.46 -19.36 -36.37
CA SER A 699 17.75 -20.58 -36.76
C SER A 699 18.12 -21.70 -35.78
N THR A 700 17.12 -22.40 -35.24
CA THR A 700 17.08 -23.87 -35.20
C THR A 700 15.61 -24.25 -35.20
N ALA A 701 15.19 -24.97 -36.23
CA ALA A 701 13.79 -25.15 -36.63
C ALA A 701 12.94 -25.84 -35.55
N GLN A 702 11.95 -25.12 -35.02
CA GLN A 702 10.82 -25.72 -34.31
C GLN A 702 9.88 -26.36 -35.34
N GLN A 703 9.73 -27.67 -35.27
CA GLN A 703 8.58 -28.35 -35.86
C GLN A 703 7.30 -27.77 -35.21
N GLU A 704 6.37 -27.27 -36.01
CA GLU A 704 5.01 -26.97 -35.54
C GLU A 704 4.38 -28.28 -35.05
N LYS A 705 4.34 -28.45 -33.73
CA LYS A 705 3.65 -29.57 -33.09
C LYS A 705 2.16 -29.42 -33.37
N VAL A 706 1.54 -30.44 -33.96
CA VAL A 706 0.08 -30.58 -34.06
C VAL A 706 -0.53 -30.34 -32.68
N LYS A 707 -1.40 -29.33 -32.54
CA LYS A 707 -2.03 -28.98 -31.25
C LYS A 707 -2.95 -30.13 -30.82
N LYS A 708 -2.75 -30.65 -29.61
CA LYS A 708 -3.62 -31.66 -28.98
C LYS A 708 -5.04 -31.08 -28.82
N THR A 709 -6.05 -31.81 -29.29
CA THR A 709 -7.48 -31.38 -29.28
C THR A 709 -8.39 -32.22 -28.38
N LYS A 710 -7.91 -33.35 -27.86
CA LYS A 710 -8.59 -34.20 -26.87
C LYS A 710 -7.72 -34.34 -25.63
N PHE A 711 -8.31 -34.23 -24.44
CA PHE A 711 -7.62 -34.23 -23.16
C PHE A 711 -8.29 -35.22 -22.21
N GLY A 712 -7.48 -35.95 -21.44
CA GLY A 712 -7.93 -37.10 -20.67
C GLY A 712 -8.20 -38.36 -21.54
N PRO A 713 -8.34 -39.53 -20.90
CA PRO A 713 -7.99 -39.82 -19.52
C PRO A 713 -6.47 -39.95 -19.31
N LEU A 714 -6.00 -39.62 -18.12
CA LEU A 714 -4.62 -39.72 -17.66
C LEU A 714 -4.25 -41.19 -17.47
N ALA A 715 -3.11 -41.59 -18.02
CA ALA A 715 -2.57 -42.93 -17.83
C ALA A 715 -2.08 -43.14 -16.39
N ASP A 716 -2.22 -44.35 -15.85
CA ASP A 716 -1.81 -44.64 -14.46
C ASP A 716 -0.30 -44.42 -14.22
N GLU A 717 0.54 -44.62 -15.23
CA GLU A 717 1.98 -44.36 -15.18
C GLU A 717 2.34 -42.86 -15.15
N ASP A 718 1.40 -41.99 -15.51
CA ASP A 718 1.57 -40.54 -15.52
C ASP A 718 1.05 -39.85 -14.25
N ARG A 719 0.43 -40.60 -13.34
CA ARG A 719 -0.04 -40.08 -12.04
C ARG A 719 1.12 -39.67 -11.15
N ILE A 720 1.01 -38.50 -10.52
CA ILE A 720 1.97 -38.00 -9.53
C ILE A 720 1.61 -38.51 -8.13
N PHE A 721 0.32 -38.58 -7.81
CA PHE A 721 -0.18 -38.93 -6.48
C PHE A 721 -0.53 -40.43 -6.41
N THR A 722 0.51 -41.26 -6.36
CA THR A 722 0.41 -42.73 -6.40
C THR A 722 -0.31 -43.37 -5.20
N ASN A 723 -0.45 -42.67 -4.06
CA ASN A 723 -1.19 -43.18 -2.90
C ASN A 723 -2.34 -42.24 -2.48
N LEU A 724 -2.87 -41.44 -3.41
CA LEU A 724 -3.96 -40.50 -3.13
C LEU A 724 -5.16 -41.16 -2.39
N TYR A 725 -5.42 -42.44 -2.67
CA TYR A 725 -6.55 -43.20 -2.12
C TYR A 725 -6.23 -44.00 -0.83
N GLY A 726 -5.03 -43.83 -0.26
CA GLY A 726 -4.66 -44.48 1.02
C GLY A 726 -4.56 -46.01 1.00
N ARG A 727 -4.29 -46.61 -0.17
CA ARG A 727 -4.19 -48.07 -0.34
C ARG A 727 -2.83 -48.65 0.06
N HIS A 728 -1.81 -47.81 0.15
CA HIS A 728 -0.43 -48.18 0.46
C HIS A 728 0.05 -47.47 1.75
N ASP A 729 1.17 -47.96 2.32
CA ASP A 729 1.79 -47.36 3.50
C ASP A 729 2.24 -45.92 3.24
N TRP A 730 1.79 -44.97 4.05
CA TRP A 730 2.08 -43.55 3.90
C TRP A 730 3.41 -43.13 4.55
N ARG A 731 4.01 -43.99 5.39
CA ARG A 731 5.28 -43.74 6.08
C ARG A 731 6.48 -43.79 5.12
N LEU A 732 7.67 -43.41 5.61
CA LEU A 732 8.89 -43.26 4.82
C LEU A 732 9.20 -44.50 3.97
N LYS A 733 9.10 -45.71 4.53
CA LYS A 733 9.39 -46.95 3.79
C LYS A 733 8.45 -47.14 2.60
N GLY A 734 7.16 -46.89 2.80
CA GLY A 734 6.16 -46.92 1.73
C GLY A 734 6.42 -45.85 0.69
N ALA A 735 6.71 -44.61 1.10
CA ALA A 735 7.01 -43.50 0.20
C ALA A 735 8.24 -43.79 -0.69
N LEU A 736 9.33 -44.31 -0.12
CA LEU A 736 10.53 -44.73 -0.86
C LEU A 736 10.21 -45.79 -1.91
N SER A 737 9.38 -46.78 -1.58
CA SER A 737 8.99 -47.84 -2.53
C SER A 737 8.20 -47.32 -3.73
N ARG A 738 7.54 -46.15 -3.59
CA ARG A 738 6.81 -45.46 -4.66
C ARG A 738 7.64 -44.42 -5.39
N GLY A 739 8.92 -44.27 -5.04
CA GLY A 739 9.84 -43.34 -5.71
C GLY A 739 9.87 -41.92 -5.14
N ASP A 740 9.27 -41.67 -3.97
CA ASP A 740 9.54 -40.44 -3.23
C ASP A 740 10.95 -40.49 -2.64
N TRP A 741 11.60 -39.32 -2.52
CA TRP A 741 13.01 -39.18 -2.12
C TRP A 741 14.04 -39.79 -3.10
N TYR A 742 13.59 -40.31 -4.25
CA TYR A 742 14.48 -40.84 -5.27
C TYR A 742 15.22 -39.70 -5.97
N LYS A 743 16.56 -39.75 -5.98
CA LYS A 743 17.44 -38.77 -6.62
C LYS A 743 17.25 -37.32 -6.15
N THR A 744 16.65 -37.10 -4.98
CA THR A 744 16.43 -35.74 -4.46
C THR A 744 17.74 -35.00 -4.29
N LYS A 745 18.81 -35.67 -3.82
CA LYS A 745 20.16 -35.07 -3.76
C LYS A 745 20.63 -34.56 -5.14
N GLU A 746 20.52 -35.38 -6.18
CA GLU A 746 20.91 -34.98 -7.55
C GLU A 746 20.13 -33.76 -8.04
N ILE A 747 18.85 -33.64 -7.67
CA ILE A 747 18.03 -32.45 -7.97
C ILE A 747 18.58 -31.21 -7.26
N LEU A 748 18.93 -31.33 -5.97
CA LEU A 748 19.46 -30.22 -5.17
C LEU A 748 20.83 -29.76 -5.68
N ASP A 749 21.68 -30.69 -6.09
CA ASP A 749 23.04 -30.46 -6.60
C ASP A 749 23.03 -29.72 -7.96
N LYS A 750 21.96 -29.83 -8.76
CA LYS A 750 21.79 -29.04 -9.99
C LYS A 750 21.59 -27.55 -9.74
N GLY A 751 21.26 -27.15 -8.52
CA GLY A 751 21.21 -25.75 -8.10
C GLY A 751 19.88 -25.03 -8.34
N VAL A 752 19.81 -23.81 -7.81
CA VAL A 752 18.60 -22.97 -7.74
C VAL A 752 18.03 -22.66 -9.13
N ASP A 753 18.89 -22.21 -10.04
CA ASP A 753 18.47 -21.76 -11.38
C ASP A 753 17.91 -22.89 -12.23
N TRP A 754 18.50 -24.08 -12.12
CA TRP A 754 18.02 -25.25 -12.86
C TRP A 754 16.62 -25.67 -12.40
N ILE A 755 16.41 -25.80 -11.08
CA ILE A 755 15.10 -26.17 -10.52
C ILE A 755 14.06 -25.12 -10.91
N LEU A 756 14.37 -23.83 -10.76
CA LEU A 756 13.46 -22.75 -11.12
C LEU A 756 13.11 -22.78 -12.61
N ASN A 757 14.08 -23.03 -13.49
CA ASN A 757 13.86 -23.12 -14.93
C ASN A 757 12.98 -24.32 -15.31
N GLU A 758 13.20 -25.50 -14.72
CA GLU A 758 12.33 -26.66 -14.96
C GLU A 758 10.87 -26.38 -14.55
N ILE A 759 10.65 -25.70 -13.43
CA ILE A 759 9.31 -25.30 -13.00
C ILE A 759 8.70 -24.26 -13.95
N LYS A 760 9.49 -23.31 -14.49
CA LYS A 760 9.01 -22.39 -15.54
C LYS A 760 8.63 -23.13 -16.82
N VAL A 761 9.48 -24.06 -17.28
CA VAL A 761 9.25 -24.89 -18.48
C VAL A 761 8.01 -25.76 -18.32
N SER A 762 7.72 -26.24 -17.10
CA SER A 762 6.52 -27.04 -16.81
C SER A 762 5.20 -26.32 -17.05
N GLY A 763 5.19 -24.99 -17.05
CA GLY A 763 3.95 -24.21 -17.12
C GLY A 763 3.06 -24.36 -15.89
N LEU A 764 3.57 -24.89 -14.77
CA LEU A 764 2.81 -25.07 -13.53
C LEU A 764 2.22 -23.74 -13.07
N ARG A 765 0.90 -23.73 -12.89
CA ARG A 765 0.13 -22.63 -12.27
C ARG A 765 -0.28 -23.05 -10.86
N GLY A 766 -0.27 -22.10 -9.92
CA GLY A 766 -0.61 -22.35 -8.52
C GLY A 766 -1.98 -23.02 -8.37
N ARG A 767 -2.00 -24.16 -7.66
CA ARG A 767 -3.16 -25.05 -7.48
C ARG A 767 -4.07 -24.67 -6.31
N GLY A 768 -3.84 -23.51 -5.70
CA GLY A 768 -4.65 -22.99 -4.61
C GLY A 768 -5.85 -22.13 -5.03
N GLY A 769 -6.08 -21.88 -6.32
CA GLY A 769 -7.24 -21.11 -6.78
C GLY A 769 -6.93 -20.11 -7.89
N ALA A 770 -6.05 -19.15 -7.61
CA ALA A 770 -5.78 -18.01 -8.48
C ALA A 770 -5.05 -18.36 -9.80
N GLY A 771 -4.39 -19.51 -9.87
CA GLY A 771 -3.70 -19.95 -11.09
C GLY A 771 -2.52 -19.05 -11.49
N PHE A 772 -1.81 -18.42 -10.55
CA PHE A 772 -0.61 -17.64 -10.87
C PHE A 772 0.56 -18.55 -11.31
N PRO A 773 1.36 -18.20 -12.34
CA PRO A 773 2.49 -19.04 -12.78
C PRO A 773 3.54 -19.27 -11.67
N THR A 774 3.70 -20.52 -11.24
CA THR A 774 4.51 -20.89 -10.06
C THR A 774 5.98 -20.53 -10.24
N GLY A 775 6.56 -20.85 -11.40
CA GLY A 775 7.98 -20.54 -11.69
C GLY A 775 8.27 -19.03 -11.73
N MET A 776 7.28 -18.20 -12.07
CA MET A 776 7.39 -16.74 -11.95
C MET A 776 7.31 -16.31 -10.48
N LYS A 777 6.34 -16.86 -9.71
CA LYS A 777 6.18 -16.54 -8.28
C LYS A 777 7.45 -16.81 -7.50
N TRP A 778 8.06 -17.97 -7.71
CA TRP A 778 9.29 -18.37 -7.03
C TRP A 778 10.48 -17.48 -7.41
N SER A 779 10.52 -16.97 -8.65
CA SER A 779 11.61 -16.10 -9.10
C SER A 779 11.67 -14.76 -8.36
N PHE A 780 10.56 -14.30 -7.77
CA PHE A 780 10.54 -13.09 -6.95
C PHE A 780 11.38 -13.22 -5.66
N MET A 781 11.63 -14.44 -5.21
CA MET A 781 12.50 -14.72 -4.05
C MET A 781 13.99 -14.64 -4.39
N ASN A 782 14.38 -14.67 -5.66
CA ASN A 782 15.79 -14.74 -6.07
C ASN A 782 16.46 -13.35 -6.21
N LYS A 783 15.99 -12.37 -5.43
CA LYS A 783 16.66 -11.07 -5.29
C LYS A 783 18.02 -11.24 -4.57
N PRO A 784 18.98 -10.32 -4.83
CA PRO A 784 20.24 -10.26 -4.07
C PRO A 784 19.98 -10.33 -2.57
N SER A 785 20.81 -11.09 -1.85
CA SER A 785 20.61 -11.26 -0.41
C SER A 785 20.85 -9.95 0.32
N ASP A 786 19.92 -9.58 1.17
CA ASP A 786 19.99 -8.46 2.12
C ASP A 786 20.43 -8.93 3.52
N GLY A 787 20.95 -10.16 3.63
CA GLY A 787 21.33 -10.78 4.90
C GLY A 787 20.18 -11.47 5.66
N ARG A 788 18.92 -11.26 5.30
CA ARG A 788 17.78 -11.94 5.95
C ARG A 788 17.61 -13.37 5.41
N PRO A 789 17.21 -14.35 6.25
CA PRO A 789 16.82 -15.67 5.77
C PRO A 789 15.54 -15.58 4.93
N LYS A 790 15.38 -16.52 4.00
CA LYS A 790 14.17 -16.64 3.17
C LYS A 790 13.33 -17.82 3.66
N TYR A 791 12.00 -17.73 3.55
CA TYR A 791 11.11 -18.80 4.00
C TYR A 791 10.12 -19.24 2.92
N LEU A 792 9.79 -20.53 2.93
CA LEU A 792 8.63 -21.08 2.24
C LEU A 792 7.50 -21.20 3.26
N VAL A 793 6.31 -20.75 2.90
CA VAL A 793 5.10 -21.04 3.67
C VAL A 793 4.19 -21.90 2.82
N VAL A 794 3.83 -23.06 3.33
CA VAL A 794 2.87 -23.96 2.69
C VAL A 794 1.49 -23.70 3.28
N ASN A 795 0.57 -23.26 2.43
CA ASN A 795 -0.82 -23.05 2.77
C ASN A 795 -1.58 -24.38 2.64
N ALA A 796 -1.88 -24.97 3.80
CA ALA A 796 -2.69 -26.16 3.99
C ALA A 796 -3.96 -25.85 4.82
N ASP A 797 -4.47 -24.61 4.73
CA ASP A 797 -5.70 -24.21 5.41
C ASP A 797 -6.92 -24.90 4.78
N GLU A 798 -6.92 -25.15 3.45
CA GLU A 798 -7.98 -25.86 2.72
C GLU A 798 -9.40 -25.60 3.27
N GLY A 799 -9.71 -24.33 3.49
CA GLY A 799 -10.97 -23.89 4.09
C GLY A 799 -12.15 -23.90 3.13
N GLU A 800 -11.89 -23.90 1.82
CA GLU A 800 -12.87 -23.77 0.74
C GLU A 800 -13.86 -24.94 0.72
N PRO A 801 -15.17 -24.69 0.96
CA PRO A 801 -16.19 -25.73 0.89
C PRO A 801 -16.15 -26.52 -0.42
N GLY A 802 -16.18 -27.85 -0.32
CA GLY A 802 -16.07 -28.78 -1.44
C GLY A 802 -14.64 -29.22 -1.77
N THR A 803 -13.62 -28.61 -1.16
CA THR A 803 -12.21 -28.94 -1.41
C THR A 803 -11.69 -29.92 -0.34
N CYS A 804 -10.98 -30.98 -0.76
CA CYS A 804 -10.36 -31.95 0.14
C CYS A 804 -9.09 -32.60 -0.44
N LYS A 805 -8.49 -32.01 -1.47
CA LYS A 805 -7.31 -32.56 -2.18
C LYS A 805 -6.03 -32.51 -1.35
N ASP A 806 -5.80 -31.40 -0.65
CA ASP A 806 -4.59 -31.15 0.15
C ASP A 806 -4.63 -32.02 1.41
N ARG A 807 -5.83 -32.20 1.98
CA ARG A 807 -6.09 -33.17 3.05
C ARG A 807 -5.65 -34.58 2.65
N GLU A 808 -6.06 -35.07 1.48
CA GLU A 808 -5.70 -36.43 1.04
C GLU A 808 -4.18 -36.59 0.83
N ILE A 809 -3.48 -35.55 0.34
CA ILE A 809 -2.01 -35.54 0.26
C ILE A 809 -1.40 -35.69 1.65
N MET A 810 -1.82 -34.87 2.62
CA MET A 810 -1.27 -34.92 3.99
C MET A 810 -1.61 -36.22 4.73
N ARG A 811 -2.73 -36.87 4.40
CA ARG A 811 -3.12 -38.16 4.98
C ARG A 811 -2.32 -39.33 4.45
N HIS A 812 -2.16 -39.38 3.13
CA HIS A 812 -1.77 -40.60 2.43
C HIS A 812 -0.41 -40.52 1.74
N ASP A 813 0.07 -39.33 1.41
CA ASP A 813 1.39 -39.08 0.82
C ASP A 813 2.14 -37.90 1.50
N PRO A 814 2.23 -37.83 2.85
CA PRO A 814 2.84 -36.68 3.53
C PRO A 814 4.33 -36.49 3.18
N HIS A 815 5.08 -37.57 2.91
CA HIS A 815 6.48 -37.46 2.48
C HIS A 815 6.65 -36.76 1.14
N LYS A 816 5.65 -36.84 0.24
CA LYS A 816 5.68 -36.15 -1.06
C LYS A 816 5.63 -34.64 -0.87
N LEU A 817 4.83 -34.16 0.09
CA LEU A 817 4.82 -32.76 0.49
C LEU A 817 6.15 -32.33 1.13
N VAL A 818 6.72 -33.16 2.03
CA VAL A 818 7.99 -32.84 2.71
C VAL A 818 9.16 -32.77 1.71
N GLU A 819 9.26 -33.72 0.77
CA GLU A 819 10.23 -33.65 -0.34
C GLU A 819 9.99 -32.39 -1.20
N GLY A 820 8.72 -32.10 -1.50
CA GLY A 820 8.31 -30.89 -2.21
C GLY A 820 8.78 -29.61 -1.52
N CYS A 821 8.67 -29.52 -0.19
CA CYS A 821 9.14 -28.38 0.58
C CYS A 821 10.65 -28.16 0.40
N LEU A 822 11.44 -29.23 0.43
CA LEU A 822 12.89 -29.16 0.24
C LEU A 822 13.26 -28.70 -1.17
N VAL A 823 12.64 -29.26 -2.21
CA VAL A 823 12.93 -28.90 -3.61
C VAL A 823 12.46 -27.47 -3.92
N ALA A 824 11.25 -27.10 -3.51
CA ALA A 824 10.73 -25.75 -3.68
C ALA A 824 11.53 -24.72 -2.86
N GLY A 825 11.91 -25.08 -1.63
CA GLY A 825 12.77 -24.27 -0.77
C GLY A 825 14.12 -23.99 -1.43
N ARG A 826 14.76 -25.03 -2.00
CA ARG A 826 16.01 -24.90 -2.75
C ARG A 826 15.87 -23.95 -3.93
N ALA A 827 14.78 -24.04 -4.70
CA ALA A 827 14.51 -23.16 -5.84
C ALA A 827 14.37 -21.67 -5.50
N MET A 828 14.06 -21.35 -4.24
CA MET A 828 13.88 -19.99 -3.72
C MET A 828 15.00 -19.54 -2.77
N GLY A 829 15.97 -20.41 -2.49
CA GLY A 829 16.98 -20.19 -1.47
C GLY A 829 16.42 -20.05 -0.05
N ALA A 830 15.29 -20.70 0.25
CA ALA A 830 14.66 -20.66 1.58
C ALA A 830 15.46 -21.48 2.60
N ARG A 831 15.53 -21.06 3.86
CA ARG A 831 16.19 -21.85 4.92
C ARG A 831 15.24 -22.83 5.59
N ALA A 832 13.95 -22.53 5.59
CA ALA A 832 12.94 -23.37 6.20
C ALA A 832 11.59 -23.27 5.49
N ALA A 833 10.75 -24.29 5.70
CA ALA A 833 9.34 -24.30 5.36
C ALA A 833 8.46 -24.28 6.62
N TYR A 834 7.42 -23.44 6.61
CA TYR A 834 6.34 -23.45 7.59
C TYR A 834 5.06 -23.94 6.92
N ILE A 835 4.55 -25.09 7.36
CA ILE A 835 3.31 -25.67 6.87
C ILE A 835 2.19 -25.25 7.80
N TYR A 836 1.34 -24.34 7.33
CA TYR A 836 0.17 -23.87 8.09
C TYR A 836 -1.04 -24.73 7.74
N ILE A 837 -1.51 -25.51 8.71
CA ILE A 837 -2.62 -26.46 8.59
C ILE A 837 -3.81 -25.93 9.38
N ARG A 838 -5.02 -25.96 8.82
CA ARG A 838 -6.23 -25.57 9.55
C ARG A 838 -6.42 -26.34 10.85
N GLY A 839 -7.11 -25.73 11.80
CA GLY A 839 -7.29 -26.30 13.16
C GLY A 839 -8.02 -27.65 13.16
N GLU A 840 -8.96 -27.84 12.25
CA GLU A 840 -9.82 -29.01 12.12
C GLU A 840 -9.08 -30.27 11.62
N PHE A 841 -7.90 -30.10 11.04
CA PHE A 841 -7.08 -31.19 10.47
C PHE A 841 -6.09 -31.77 11.48
N TYR A 842 -6.61 -32.26 12.61
CA TYR A 842 -5.79 -32.84 13.68
C TYR A 842 -5.00 -34.07 13.22
N ASN A 843 -5.65 -35.01 12.55
CA ASN A 843 -5.04 -36.28 12.13
C ASN A 843 -3.97 -36.05 11.06
N GLU A 844 -4.23 -35.12 10.16
CA GLU A 844 -3.35 -34.76 9.05
C GLU A 844 -2.09 -34.06 9.57
N ALA A 845 -2.24 -33.13 10.51
CA ALA A 845 -1.10 -32.51 11.19
C ALA A 845 -0.27 -33.54 11.97
N SER A 846 -0.92 -34.49 12.64
CA SER A 846 -0.24 -35.57 13.37
C SER A 846 0.56 -36.48 12.42
N ASN A 847 -0.05 -36.96 11.34
CA ASN A 847 0.62 -37.80 10.34
C ASN A 847 1.77 -37.06 9.65
N LEU A 848 1.58 -35.78 9.31
CA LEU A 848 2.63 -34.98 8.70
C LEU A 848 3.81 -34.77 9.67
N GLN A 849 3.55 -34.54 10.95
CA GLN A 849 4.61 -34.44 11.96
C GLN A 849 5.40 -35.74 12.09
N VAL A 850 4.74 -36.91 12.01
CA VAL A 850 5.42 -38.21 11.98
C VAL A 850 6.32 -38.31 10.74
N ALA A 851 5.83 -37.96 9.56
CA ALA A 851 6.62 -38.00 8.32
C ALA A 851 7.84 -37.05 8.37
N ILE A 852 7.67 -35.86 8.95
CA ILE A 852 8.76 -34.90 9.18
C ILE A 852 9.81 -35.51 10.12
N ASN A 853 9.39 -36.12 11.23
CA ASN A 853 10.31 -36.76 12.17
C ASN A 853 11.05 -37.94 11.52
N GLU A 854 10.38 -38.75 10.70
CA GLU A 854 11.01 -39.83 9.93
C GLU A 854 12.05 -39.28 8.93
N ALA A 855 11.73 -38.18 8.24
CA ALA A 855 12.65 -37.53 7.29
C ALA A 855 13.88 -36.93 7.99
N TYR A 856 13.72 -36.29 9.16
CA TYR A 856 14.83 -35.85 10.01
C TYR A 856 15.69 -37.02 10.48
N GLY A 857 15.06 -38.10 10.97
CA GLY A 857 15.75 -39.31 11.44
C GLY A 857 16.57 -40.00 10.34
N ALA A 858 16.14 -39.88 9.08
CA ALA A 858 16.85 -40.39 7.92
C ALA A 858 17.87 -39.41 7.28
N GLY A 859 18.02 -38.20 7.82
CA GLY A 859 18.92 -37.17 7.27
C GLY A 859 18.47 -36.58 5.93
N LEU A 860 17.18 -36.71 5.60
CA LEU A 860 16.59 -36.19 4.35
C LEU A 860 16.30 -34.69 4.42
N ILE A 861 16.06 -34.17 5.63
CA ILE A 861 15.87 -32.74 5.95
C ILE A 861 16.67 -32.38 7.21
N GLY A 862 16.79 -31.09 7.51
CA GLY A 862 17.60 -30.55 8.60
C GLY A 862 18.97 -30.08 8.12
N LYS A 863 19.99 -30.24 8.97
CA LYS A 863 21.38 -29.89 8.61
C LYS A 863 21.88 -30.82 7.51
N ASN A 864 22.46 -30.25 6.46
CA ASN A 864 23.00 -30.97 5.31
C ASN A 864 21.97 -31.96 4.71
N ALA A 865 20.78 -31.45 4.38
CA ALA A 865 19.65 -32.22 3.88
C ALA A 865 20.06 -33.08 2.68
N CYS A 866 19.74 -34.38 2.72
CA CYS A 866 20.14 -35.38 1.72
C CYS A 866 21.66 -35.47 1.45
N GLY A 867 22.51 -34.93 2.34
CA GLY A 867 23.96 -34.86 2.12
C GLY A 867 24.39 -33.92 0.99
N SER A 868 23.59 -32.88 0.71
CA SER A 868 23.79 -31.92 -0.41
C SER A 868 24.59 -30.66 -0.06
N GLY A 869 24.90 -30.44 1.23
CA GLY A 869 25.49 -29.22 1.75
C GLY A 869 24.49 -28.08 2.00
N TYR A 870 23.19 -28.33 1.83
CA TYR A 870 22.12 -27.35 2.03
C TYR A 870 21.30 -27.67 3.28
N ASP A 871 21.19 -26.70 4.19
CA ASP A 871 20.39 -26.82 5.41
C ASP A 871 18.93 -26.43 5.13
N PHE A 872 17.98 -27.26 5.56
CA PHE A 872 16.57 -26.99 5.35
C PHE A 872 15.67 -27.58 6.44
N ASP A 873 15.00 -26.71 7.21
CA ASP A 873 14.09 -27.12 8.27
C ASP A 873 12.62 -27.10 7.84
N VAL A 874 11.79 -27.96 8.45
CA VAL A 874 10.34 -28.01 8.17
C VAL A 874 9.55 -27.98 9.48
N PHE A 875 8.65 -27.02 9.60
CA PHE A 875 7.80 -26.81 10.78
C PHE A 875 6.33 -26.94 10.41
N VAL A 876 5.52 -27.46 11.33
CA VAL A 876 4.06 -27.51 11.22
C VAL A 876 3.45 -26.54 12.22
N MET A 877 2.58 -25.65 11.72
CA MET A 877 1.78 -24.72 12.52
C MET A 877 0.31 -25.04 12.32
N ARG A 878 -0.45 -25.14 13.42
CA ARG A 878 -1.89 -25.38 13.36
C ARG A 878 -2.65 -24.06 13.56
N GLY A 879 -3.54 -23.76 12.63
CA GLY A 879 -4.46 -22.63 12.68
C GLY A 879 -5.58 -22.80 13.70
N ALA A 880 -6.38 -21.76 13.85
CA ALA A 880 -7.47 -21.68 14.82
C ALA A 880 -8.89 -21.79 14.21
N GLY A 881 -9.00 -22.32 12.98
CA GLY A 881 -10.29 -22.61 12.33
C GLY A 881 -10.97 -21.40 11.67
N ALA A 882 -10.20 -20.43 11.15
CA ALA A 882 -10.72 -19.27 10.45
C ALA A 882 -10.44 -19.38 8.94
N TYR A 883 -11.48 -19.42 8.10
CA TYR A 883 -11.34 -19.55 6.64
C TYR A 883 -10.49 -18.45 6.02
N ILE A 884 -10.56 -17.23 6.56
CA ILE A 884 -9.76 -16.10 6.06
C ILE A 884 -8.25 -16.37 6.15
N CYS A 885 -7.80 -17.26 7.06
CA CYS A 885 -6.39 -17.67 7.13
C CYS A 885 -5.96 -18.56 5.95
N GLY A 886 -6.85 -18.89 5.02
CA GLY A 886 -6.49 -19.38 3.69
C GLY A 886 -5.94 -18.28 2.77
N GLU A 887 -6.15 -16.99 3.06
CA GLU A 887 -5.52 -15.88 2.34
C GLU A 887 -4.04 -15.74 2.74
N GLU A 888 -3.16 -15.50 1.78
CA GLU A 888 -1.71 -15.59 1.98
C GLU A 888 -1.14 -14.70 3.09
N THR A 889 -1.64 -13.48 3.27
CA THR A 889 -1.15 -12.55 4.29
C THR A 889 -1.85 -12.72 5.63
N ALA A 890 -3.14 -13.05 5.64
CA ALA A 890 -3.86 -13.43 6.86
C ALA A 890 -3.26 -14.69 7.49
N LEU A 891 -2.83 -15.64 6.64
CA LEU A 891 -2.10 -16.83 7.06
C LEU A 891 -0.79 -16.47 7.77
N ILE A 892 -0.01 -15.55 7.18
CA ILE A 892 1.23 -15.06 7.79
C ILE A 892 0.97 -14.40 9.15
N GLU A 893 -0.05 -13.55 9.24
CA GLU A 893 -0.46 -12.93 10.51
C GLU A 893 -0.81 -14.00 11.56
N SER A 894 -1.51 -15.06 11.16
CA SER A 894 -1.85 -16.16 12.08
C SER A 894 -0.61 -16.96 12.51
N ILE A 895 0.36 -17.22 11.63
CA ILE A 895 1.65 -17.83 12.01
C ILE A 895 2.40 -16.97 13.03
N GLU A 896 2.34 -15.65 12.90
CA GLU A 896 2.94 -14.69 13.82
C GLU A 896 2.16 -14.51 15.14
N GLY A 897 1.07 -15.27 15.34
CA GLY A 897 0.25 -15.23 16.56
C GLY A 897 -0.73 -14.05 16.61
N LYS A 898 -0.94 -13.34 15.49
CA LYS A 898 -1.87 -12.22 15.37
C LYS A 898 -3.22 -12.71 14.85
N GLN A 899 -4.21 -11.81 14.84
CA GLN A 899 -5.49 -12.08 14.18
C GLN A 899 -5.28 -12.23 12.66
N GLY A 900 -5.93 -13.21 12.02
CA GLY A 900 -5.84 -13.46 10.57
C GLY A 900 -6.52 -12.38 9.71
N LYS A 901 -6.05 -11.14 9.82
CA LYS A 901 -6.49 -9.98 9.04
C LYS A 901 -5.50 -9.75 7.90
N PRO A 902 -5.92 -9.77 6.63
CA PRO A 902 -5.02 -9.56 5.50
C PRO A 902 -4.23 -8.25 5.59
N ARG A 903 -2.95 -8.30 5.20
CA ARG A 903 -2.07 -7.13 5.10
C ARG A 903 -2.40 -6.34 3.84
N LEU A 904 -2.31 -5.02 3.92
CA LEU A 904 -2.33 -4.15 2.74
C LEU A 904 -1.06 -4.38 1.91
N LYS A 905 -1.23 -4.49 0.59
CA LYS A 905 -0.13 -4.65 -0.38
C LYS A 905 0.02 -3.34 -1.17
N PRO A 906 1.23 -2.78 -1.37
CA PRO A 906 2.55 -3.23 -0.88
C PRO A 906 2.81 -2.96 0.63
N PRO A 907 3.78 -3.66 1.27
CA PRO A 907 4.78 -4.58 0.69
C PRO A 907 4.22 -5.99 0.39
N PHE A 908 4.80 -6.65 -0.62
CA PHE A 908 4.44 -8.03 -0.96
C PHE A 908 5.17 -9.04 -0.06
N PRO A 909 4.60 -10.24 0.20
CA PRO A 909 5.25 -11.26 1.04
C PRO A 909 6.66 -11.67 0.59
N ALA A 910 6.92 -11.60 -0.72
CA ALA A 910 8.23 -11.91 -1.30
C ALA A 910 9.34 -10.95 -0.82
N ASP A 911 8.98 -9.76 -0.33
CA ASP A 911 9.90 -8.77 0.24
C ASP A 911 9.84 -8.76 1.78
N VAL A 912 8.63 -8.75 2.33
CA VAL A 912 8.35 -8.70 3.78
C VAL A 912 7.19 -9.64 4.09
N GLY A 913 7.51 -10.89 4.40
CA GLY A 913 6.57 -11.95 4.70
C GLY A 913 6.56 -12.34 6.18
N VAL A 914 6.71 -13.65 6.45
CA VAL A 914 6.69 -14.18 7.81
C VAL A 914 7.90 -13.70 8.61
N PHE A 915 7.66 -13.20 9.82
CA PHE A 915 8.70 -12.64 10.71
C PHE A 915 9.49 -11.50 10.05
N GLY A 916 8.84 -10.75 9.15
CA GLY A 916 9.48 -9.68 8.40
C GLY A 916 10.56 -10.15 7.41
N CYS A 917 10.59 -11.43 7.04
CA CYS A 917 11.57 -12.02 6.13
C CYS A 917 10.96 -12.30 4.74
N PRO A 918 11.74 -12.27 3.64
CA PRO A 918 11.26 -12.66 2.31
C PRO A 918 10.60 -14.02 2.32
N THR A 919 9.34 -14.10 1.88
CA THR A 919 8.53 -15.32 1.98
C THR A 919 7.66 -15.55 0.75
N THR A 920 7.61 -16.79 0.28
CA THR A 920 6.59 -17.21 -0.69
C THR A 920 5.58 -18.15 -0.04
N VAL A 921 4.30 -17.81 -0.17
CA VAL A 921 3.19 -18.68 0.20
C VAL A 921 2.75 -19.52 -1.00
N ALA A 922 2.73 -20.84 -0.87
CA ALA A 922 2.34 -21.78 -1.92
C ALA A 922 1.40 -22.87 -1.38
N ASN A 923 0.47 -23.35 -2.21
CA ASN A 923 -0.49 -24.39 -1.83
C ASN A 923 0.17 -25.80 -1.79
N VAL A 924 -0.34 -26.69 -0.94
CA VAL A 924 0.14 -28.08 -0.75
C VAL A 924 0.33 -28.84 -2.06
N GLU A 925 -0.69 -28.91 -2.91
CA GLU A 925 -0.59 -29.60 -4.21
C GLU A 925 0.50 -28.99 -5.09
N THR A 926 0.65 -27.66 -5.09
CA THR A 926 1.66 -26.95 -5.91
C THR A 926 3.08 -27.32 -5.50
N VAL A 927 3.32 -27.46 -4.19
CA VAL A 927 4.63 -27.83 -3.65
C VAL A 927 4.91 -29.32 -3.87
N SER A 928 3.89 -30.16 -3.69
CA SER A 928 4.01 -31.63 -3.77
C SER A 928 4.33 -32.16 -5.18
N VAL A 929 3.93 -31.44 -6.24
CA VAL A 929 4.23 -31.85 -7.63
C VAL A 929 5.66 -31.51 -8.06
N ALA A 930 6.33 -30.57 -7.40
CA ALA A 930 7.61 -30.02 -7.84
C ALA A 930 8.74 -31.05 -7.97
N PRO A 931 8.94 -32.00 -7.03
CA PRO A 931 9.98 -33.02 -7.16
C PRO A 931 9.77 -33.91 -8.38
N THR A 932 8.53 -34.34 -8.65
CA THR A 932 8.20 -35.19 -9.80
C THR A 932 8.44 -34.46 -11.12
N ILE A 933 8.09 -33.17 -11.20
CA ILE A 933 8.41 -32.33 -12.37
C ILE A 933 9.92 -32.28 -12.59
N CYS A 934 10.71 -32.09 -11.54
CA CYS A 934 12.18 -32.05 -11.66
C CYS A 934 12.76 -33.42 -12.07
N ARG A 935 12.16 -34.53 -11.60
CA ARG A 935 12.60 -35.89 -11.96
C ARG A 935 12.29 -36.26 -13.41
N ARG A 936 11.09 -35.92 -13.90
CA ARG A 936 10.60 -36.29 -15.24
C ARG A 936 10.82 -35.21 -16.30
N GLY A 937 11.18 -34.00 -15.89
CA GLY A 937 11.40 -32.82 -16.73
C GLY A 937 10.14 -31.95 -16.88
N GLY A 938 10.32 -30.64 -16.97
CA GLY A 938 9.23 -29.68 -17.17
C GLY A 938 8.44 -29.93 -18.46
N THR A 939 9.12 -30.36 -19.53
CA THR A 939 8.47 -30.66 -20.82
C THR A 939 7.49 -31.84 -20.75
N TRP A 940 7.73 -32.82 -19.87
CA TRP A 940 6.79 -33.91 -19.63
C TRP A 940 5.51 -33.38 -19.00
N PHE A 941 5.60 -32.56 -17.95
CA PHE A 941 4.42 -31.97 -17.30
C PHE A 941 3.67 -31.02 -18.24
N ALA A 942 4.40 -30.24 -19.06
CA ALA A 942 3.83 -29.37 -20.09
C ALA A 942 3.15 -30.14 -21.25
N GLY A 943 3.42 -31.44 -21.39
CA GLY A 943 2.76 -32.31 -22.37
C GLY A 943 1.31 -32.65 -22.03
N PHE A 944 0.89 -32.42 -20.78
CA PHE A 944 -0.49 -32.57 -20.35
C PHE A 944 -1.23 -31.23 -20.38
N GLY A 945 -2.52 -31.29 -20.70
CA GLY A 945 -3.41 -30.16 -20.79
C GLY A 945 -3.18 -29.31 -22.04
N ARG A 946 -4.03 -28.30 -22.21
CA ARG A 946 -3.90 -27.38 -23.33
C ARG A 946 -2.88 -26.27 -23.05
N GLU A 947 -2.54 -25.53 -24.09
CA GLU A 947 -1.65 -24.37 -24.00
C GLU A 947 -2.09 -23.42 -22.86
N ARG A 948 -1.13 -22.97 -22.03
CA ARG A 948 -1.34 -22.16 -20.81
C ARG A 948 -2.09 -22.84 -19.64
N ASN A 949 -2.52 -24.09 -19.81
CA ASN A 949 -3.24 -24.88 -18.81
C ASN A 949 -2.58 -26.25 -18.67
N SER A 950 -1.29 -26.23 -18.33
CA SER A 950 -0.45 -27.42 -18.33
C SER A 950 -0.58 -28.29 -17.08
N GLY A 951 -0.30 -29.58 -17.26
CA GLY A 951 -0.12 -30.55 -16.19
C GLY A 951 -1.36 -31.35 -15.81
N THR A 952 -1.26 -32.02 -14.66
CA THR A 952 -2.37 -32.71 -14.00
C THR A 952 -2.97 -31.85 -12.89
N LYS A 953 -4.17 -32.20 -12.44
CA LYS A 953 -4.88 -31.57 -11.33
C LYS A 953 -5.60 -32.60 -10.49
N LEU A 954 -5.61 -32.40 -9.17
CA LEU A 954 -6.55 -33.08 -8.29
C LEU A 954 -7.92 -32.41 -8.35
N PHE A 955 -8.92 -33.13 -8.86
CA PHE A 955 -10.32 -32.70 -8.90
C PHE A 955 -11.08 -33.31 -7.72
N ASN A 956 -11.83 -32.48 -6.98
CA ASN A 956 -12.72 -32.94 -5.92
C ASN A 956 -14.16 -32.90 -6.45
N ILE A 957 -14.82 -34.05 -6.60
CA ILE A 957 -16.19 -34.15 -7.10
C ILE A 957 -17.11 -34.48 -5.93
N SER A 958 -18.06 -33.60 -5.65
CA SER A 958 -18.97 -33.68 -4.50
C SER A 958 -20.41 -33.29 -4.87
N GLY A 959 -21.33 -33.39 -3.91
CA GLY A 959 -22.75 -33.08 -4.11
C GLY A 959 -23.56 -34.27 -4.63
N HIS A 960 -24.49 -34.01 -5.55
CA HIS A 960 -25.48 -34.96 -6.06
C HIS A 960 -24.93 -35.87 -7.17
N VAL A 961 -23.81 -36.53 -6.90
CA VAL A 961 -23.22 -37.60 -7.73
C VAL A 961 -23.39 -38.98 -7.07
N ASN A 962 -23.18 -40.05 -7.84
CA ASN A 962 -23.28 -41.42 -7.32
C ASN A 962 -22.11 -41.78 -6.40
N ASN A 963 -20.89 -41.42 -6.78
CA ASN A 963 -19.67 -41.72 -6.03
C ASN A 963 -18.78 -40.47 -5.87
N PRO A 964 -18.99 -39.64 -4.82
CA PRO A 964 -18.09 -38.51 -4.54
C PRO A 964 -16.64 -38.98 -4.38
N CYS A 965 -15.69 -38.28 -4.99
CA CYS A 965 -14.29 -38.69 -5.01
C CYS A 965 -13.31 -37.54 -5.20
N THR A 966 -12.05 -37.79 -4.88
CA THR A 966 -10.90 -36.98 -5.27
C THR A 966 -10.08 -37.76 -6.27
N VAL A 967 -9.81 -37.20 -7.45
CA VAL A 967 -9.09 -37.89 -8.53
C VAL A 967 -8.03 -37.00 -9.15
N GLU A 968 -6.88 -37.59 -9.50
CA GLU A 968 -5.88 -36.96 -10.34
C GLU A 968 -6.22 -37.20 -11.81
N GLU A 969 -6.33 -36.12 -12.59
CA GLU A 969 -6.68 -36.21 -14.00
C GLU A 969 -5.93 -35.14 -14.82
N GLU A 970 -5.86 -35.34 -16.13
CA GLU A 970 -5.27 -34.37 -17.06
C GLU A 970 -6.05 -33.04 -17.05
N MET A 971 -5.33 -31.91 -17.01
CA MET A 971 -5.97 -30.58 -17.13
C MET A 971 -6.73 -30.45 -18.46
N SER A 972 -7.82 -29.68 -18.48
CA SER A 972 -8.67 -29.47 -19.67
C SER A 972 -9.54 -30.66 -20.08
N ILE A 973 -9.65 -31.72 -19.26
CA ILE A 973 -10.68 -32.76 -19.44
C ILE A 973 -12.08 -32.12 -19.45
N PRO A 974 -13.01 -32.53 -20.36
CA PRO A 974 -14.38 -32.04 -20.33
C PRO A 974 -15.09 -32.35 -19.00
N MET A 975 -15.84 -31.39 -18.46
CA MET A 975 -16.52 -31.54 -17.16
C MET A 975 -17.46 -32.76 -17.11
N LYS A 976 -18.24 -32.97 -18.17
CA LYS A 976 -19.15 -34.11 -18.27
C LYS A 976 -18.41 -35.43 -18.19
N GLU A 977 -17.34 -35.59 -18.96
CA GLU A 977 -16.53 -36.80 -18.95
C GLU A 977 -15.91 -37.05 -17.56
N LEU A 978 -15.39 -35.99 -16.92
CA LEU A 978 -14.82 -36.07 -15.58
C LEU A 978 -15.85 -36.61 -14.55
N ILE A 979 -17.09 -36.09 -14.56
CA ILE A 979 -18.16 -36.50 -13.63
C ILE A 979 -18.67 -37.91 -13.95
N GLU A 980 -18.97 -38.21 -15.22
CA GLU A 980 -19.50 -39.50 -15.63
C GLU A 980 -18.50 -40.64 -15.35
N ARG A 981 -17.22 -40.41 -15.66
CA ARG A 981 -16.17 -41.41 -15.51
C ARG A 981 -15.84 -41.71 -14.05
N HIS A 982 -15.57 -40.67 -13.26
CA HIS A 982 -14.98 -40.85 -11.92
C HIS A 982 -16.02 -40.87 -10.81
N ALA A 983 -17.10 -40.11 -10.96
CA ALA A 983 -18.16 -40.06 -9.96
C ALA A 983 -19.37 -40.95 -10.28
N GLY A 984 -19.30 -41.71 -11.38
CA GLY A 984 -20.40 -42.56 -11.85
C GLY A 984 -21.62 -41.77 -12.33
N GLY A 985 -21.45 -40.51 -12.69
CA GLY A 985 -22.52 -39.61 -13.14
C GLY A 985 -23.32 -38.94 -12.01
N VAL A 986 -24.26 -38.09 -12.44
CA VAL A 986 -25.22 -37.39 -11.59
C VAL A 986 -26.29 -38.37 -11.08
N ARG A 987 -26.79 -38.18 -9.85
CA ARG A 987 -27.89 -38.99 -9.31
C ARG A 987 -29.11 -38.89 -10.23
N GLY A 988 -29.63 -40.02 -10.70
CA GLY A 988 -30.74 -40.05 -11.65
C GLY A 988 -30.36 -39.73 -13.12
N GLY A 989 -29.07 -39.65 -13.44
CA GLY A 989 -28.55 -39.41 -14.80
C GLY A 989 -28.27 -37.93 -15.12
N TRP A 990 -27.54 -37.69 -16.21
CA TRP A 990 -27.10 -36.34 -16.62
C TRP A 990 -28.27 -35.36 -16.86
N ASP A 991 -29.43 -35.87 -17.30
CA ASP A 991 -30.64 -35.06 -17.49
C ASP A 991 -31.25 -34.55 -16.18
N ASN A 992 -30.88 -35.13 -15.05
CA ASN A 992 -31.27 -34.66 -13.73
C ASN A 992 -30.36 -33.53 -13.21
N LEU A 993 -29.29 -33.16 -13.92
CA LEU A 993 -28.40 -32.06 -13.53
C LEU A 993 -29.14 -30.71 -13.59
N LEU A 994 -29.00 -29.93 -12.52
CA LEU A 994 -29.45 -28.54 -12.46
C LEU A 994 -28.29 -27.59 -12.80
N CYS A 995 -27.22 -27.66 -12.01
CA CYS A 995 -26.03 -26.81 -12.15
C CYS A 995 -24.82 -27.42 -11.42
N VAL A 996 -23.64 -26.84 -11.67
CA VAL A 996 -22.39 -27.17 -11.00
C VAL A 996 -21.69 -25.89 -10.57
N ILE A 997 -21.12 -25.85 -9.37
CA ILE A 997 -20.10 -24.88 -8.99
C ILE A 997 -18.73 -25.53 -9.23
N PRO A 998 -17.95 -25.10 -10.25
CA PRO A 998 -16.81 -25.87 -10.73
C PRO A 998 -15.51 -25.71 -9.93
N GLY A 999 -15.36 -24.62 -9.18
CA GLY A 999 -14.08 -24.24 -8.57
C GLY A 999 -14.09 -24.01 -7.07
N GLY A 1000 -15.04 -24.62 -6.34
CA GLY A 1000 -15.32 -24.33 -4.94
C GLY A 1000 -16.38 -23.25 -4.78
N SER A 1001 -16.91 -23.13 -3.57
CA SER A 1001 -18.06 -22.27 -3.24
C SER A 1001 -17.85 -20.78 -3.55
N SER A 1002 -16.61 -20.34 -3.74
CA SER A 1002 -16.27 -18.97 -4.13
C SER A 1002 -16.54 -18.67 -5.60
N THR A 1003 -16.81 -19.66 -6.46
CA THR A 1003 -16.99 -19.46 -7.91
C THR A 1003 -18.46 -19.40 -8.34
N PRO A 1004 -18.80 -18.68 -9.43
CA PRO A 1004 -20.16 -18.69 -9.98
C PRO A 1004 -20.61 -20.09 -10.39
N LEU A 1005 -21.84 -20.46 -10.04
CA LEU A 1005 -22.47 -21.68 -10.54
C LEU A 1005 -22.80 -21.57 -12.04
N ILE A 1006 -22.70 -22.68 -12.77
CA ILE A 1006 -23.03 -22.76 -14.19
C ILE A 1006 -24.09 -23.84 -14.47
N PRO A 1007 -25.03 -23.61 -15.41
CA PRO A 1007 -26.14 -24.50 -15.69
C PRO A 1007 -25.72 -25.70 -16.56
N LYS A 1008 -26.58 -26.72 -16.63
CA LYS A 1008 -26.36 -27.96 -17.41
C LYS A 1008 -25.80 -27.72 -18.83
N HIS A 1009 -26.38 -26.81 -19.60
CA HIS A 1009 -25.98 -26.58 -21.00
C HIS A 1009 -24.54 -26.06 -21.15
N VAL A 1010 -24.00 -25.37 -20.14
CA VAL A 1010 -22.58 -24.96 -20.13
C VAL A 1010 -21.69 -26.12 -19.68
N CYS A 1011 -22.17 -26.91 -18.71
CA CYS A 1011 -21.44 -28.06 -18.17
C CYS A 1011 -21.20 -29.19 -19.20
N GLU A 1012 -21.97 -29.23 -20.29
CA GLU A 1012 -21.84 -30.25 -21.33
C GLU A 1012 -20.52 -30.14 -22.10
N ASP A 1013 -20.07 -28.92 -22.41
CA ASP A 1013 -18.93 -28.68 -23.30
C ASP A 1013 -17.71 -28.03 -22.62
N VAL A 1014 -17.86 -27.52 -21.39
CA VAL A 1014 -16.80 -26.73 -20.76
C VAL A 1014 -15.58 -27.59 -20.38
N PRO A 1015 -14.37 -27.21 -20.80
CA PRO A 1015 -13.15 -27.87 -20.36
C PRO A 1015 -12.80 -27.43 -18.92
N MET A 1016 -12.36 -28.40 -18.11
CA MET A 1016 -11.95 -28.15 -16.72
C MET A 1016 -10.53 -27.60 -16.64
N ASP A 1017 -10.40 -26.29 -16.89
CA ASP A 1017 -9.16 -25.54 -16.73
C ASP A 1017 -9.41 -24.04 -16.44
N PHE A 1018 -8.34 -23.28 -16.20
CA PHE A 1018 -8.47 -21.88 -15.78
C PHE A 1018 -9.11 -21.00 -16.86
N ASP A 1019 -8.59 -21.07 -18.09
CA ASP A 1019 -8.98 -20.12 -19.12
C ASP A 1019 -10.39 -20.44 -19.68
N GLY A 1020 -10.81 -21.70 -19.66
CA GLY A 1020 -12.09 -22.17 -20.20
C GLY A 1020 -13.24 -21.82 -19.27
N LEU A 1021 -13.03 -21.96 -17.98
CA LEU A 1021 -14.01 -21.57 -16.97
C LEU A 1021 -14.15 -20.04 -16.87
N ILE A 1022 -13.07 -19.27 -17.04
CA ILE A 1022 -13.17 -17.80 -17.17
C ILE A 1022 -14.02 -17.40 -18.38
N GLN A 1023 -13.84 -18.06 -19.53
CA GLN A 1023 -14.66 -17.81 -20.72
C GLN A 1023 -16.15 -18.13 -20.49
N ALA A 1024 -16.44 -19.13 -19.66
CA ALA A 1024 -17.78 -19.46 -19.19
C ALA A 1024 -18.29 -18.55 -18.05
N GLN A 1025 -17.62 -17.43 -17.76
CA GLN A 1025 -17.95 -16.48 -16.69
C GLN A 1025 -18.00 -17.11 -15.29
N THR A 1026 -17.11 -18.09 -15.04
CA THR A 1026 -16.84 -18.72 -13.75
C THR A 1026 -15.33 -18.91 -13.55
N GLY A 1027 -14.87 -19.82 -12.70
CA GLY A 1027 -13.45 -20.05 -12.45
C GLY A 1027 -13.13 -21.48 -12.05
N LEU A 1028 -11.89 -21.92 -12.30
CA LEU A 1028 -11.41 -23.24 -11.87
C LEU A 1028 -11.22 -23.33 -10.37
N GLY A 1029 -10.87 -22.22 -9.71
CA GLY A 1029 -10.59 -22.17 -8.27
C GLY A 1029 -9.72 -23.35 -7.83
N THR A 1030 -10.15 -24.05 -6.77
CA THR A 1030 -9.43 -25.23 -6.23
C THR A 1030 -9.66 -26.51 -7.04
N ALA A 1031 -10.48 -26.45 -8.10
CA ALA A 1031 -11.05 -27.56 -8.85
C ALA A 1031 -11.97 -28.47 -8.00
N ALA A 1032 -12.74 -27.85 -7.10
CA ALA A 1032 -13.78 -28.48 -6.31
C ALA A 1032 -15.15 -28.33 -7.00
N LEU A 1033 -15.64 -29.41 -7.61
CA LEU A 1033 -16.94 -29.48 -8.26
C LEU A 1033 -18.02 -29.81 -7.23
N ILE A 1034 -18.96 -28.89 -7.03
CA ILE A 1034 -20.18 -29.11 -6.24
C ILE A 1034 -21.33 -29.30 -7.22
N VAL A 1035 -21.75 -30.55 -7.41
CA VAL A 1035 -22.80 -30.94 -8.36
C VAL A 1035 -24.17 -30.85 -7.71
N MET A 1036 -25.12 -30.18 -8.35
CA MET A 1036 -26.50 -30.02 -7.87
C MET A 1036 -27.49 -30.56 -8.90
N ASP A 1037 -28.32 -31.53 -8.50
CA ASP A 1037 -29.42 -32.04 -9.31
C ASP A 1037 -30.70 -31.18 -9.15
N LYS A 1038 -31.74 -31.49 -9.92
CA LYS A 1038 -33.02 -30.77 -9.93
C LYS A 1038 -33.81 -30.81 -8.61
N SER A 1039 -33.44 -31.66 -7.65
CA SER A 1039 -34.07 -31.65 -6.32
C SER A 1039 -33.61 -30.49 -5.43
N THR A 1040 -32.56 -29.76 -5.85
CA THR A 1040 -31.91 -28.71 -5.06
C THR A 1040 -32.70 -27.40 -5.10
N ASP A 1041 -32.99 -26.81 -3.93
CA ASP A 1041 -33.35 -25.38 -3.84
C ASP A 1041 -32.08 -24.55 -4.01
N VAL A 1042 -31.81 -24.13 -5.25
CA VAL A 1042 -30.60 -23.38 -5.62
C VAL A 1042 -30.52 -22.01 -4.92
N ILE A 1043 -31.65 -21.35 -4.65
CA ILE A 1043 -31.66 -20.06 -3.94
C ILE A 1043 -31.20 -20.29 -2.49
N ARG A 1044 -31.71 -21.34 -1.84
CA ARG A 1044 -31.31 -21.71 -0.48
C ARG A 1044 -29.86 -22.18 -0.41
N ALA A 1045 -29.39 -22.94 -1.40
CA ALA A 1045 -28.00 -23.39 -1.47
C ALA A 1045 -27.05 -22.17 -1.48
N ILE A 1046 -27.32 -21.18 -2.32
CA ILE A 1046 -26.52 -19.96 -2.40
C ILE A 1046 -26.67 -19.10 -1.13
N ALA A 1047 -27.86 -18.98 -0.56
CA ALA A 1047 -28.06 -18.29 0.71
C ALA A 1047 -27.19 -18.89 1.84
N ARG A 1048 -27.02 -20.21 1.88
CA ARG A 1048 -26.13 -20.88 2.84
C ARG A 1048 -24.66 -20.58 2.61
N LEU A 1049 -24.22 -20.42 1.36
CA LEU A 1049 -22.86 -19.97 1.07
C LEU A 1049 -22.64 -18.53 1.53
N ILE A 1050 -23.61 -17.64 1.33
CA ILE A 1050 -23.48 -16.25 1.77
C ILE A 1050 -23.46 -16.14 3.30
N GLU A 1051 -24.21 -16.99 3.99
CA GLU A 1051 -24.14 -17.10 5.46
C GLU A 1051 -22.74 -17.55 5.93
N PHE A 1052 -22.11 -18.49 5.22
CA PHE A 1052 -20.72 -18.88 5.48
C PHE A 1052 -19.77 -17.69 5.28
N TYR A 1053 -19.82 -17.00 4.14
CA TYR A 1053 -18.93 -15.84 3.91
C TYR A 1053 -19.16 -14.68 4.88
N LYS A 1054 -20.40 -14.47 5.34
CA LYS A 1054 -20.70 -13.53 6.41
C LYS A 1054 -19.97 -13.92 7.70
N HIS A 1055 -20.00 -15.19 8.07
CA HIS A 1055 -19.32 -15.71 9.27
C HIS A 1055 -17.80 -15.59 9.16
N GLU A 1056 -17.25 -15.86 7.98
CA GLU A 1056 -15.80 -15.89 7.74
C GLU A 1056 -15.18 -14.52 7.44
N SER A 1057 -15.97 -13.44 7.40
CA SER A 1057 -15.46 -12.08 7.22
C SER A 1057 -14.53 -11.69 8.37
N CYS A 1058 -13.30 -11.26 8.05
CA CYS A 1058 -12.37 -10.72 9.05
C CYS A 1058 -12.77 -9.33 9.60
N GLY A 1059 -13.79 -8.69 9.01
CA GLY A 1059 -14.34 -7.42 9.46
C GLY A 1059 -13.53 -6.16 9.10
N GLN A 1060 -12.47 -6.28 8.30
CA GLN A 1060 -11.58 -5.16 7.97
C GLN A 1060 -12.16 -4.20 6.93
N CYS A 1061 -12.79 -4.72 5.86
CA CYS A 1061 -13.34 -3.90 4.77
C CYS A 1061 -14.85 -3.70 4.96
N THR A 1062 -15.32 -2.45 4.93
CA THR A 1062 -16.76 -2.15 5.00
C THR A 1062 -17.59 -2.85 3.92
N PRO A 1063 -17.18 -2.87 2.63
CA PRO A 1063 -17.94 -3.59 1.60
C PRO A 1063 -18.11 -5.07 1.91
N CYS A 1064 -17.08 -5.74 2.45
CA CYS A 1064 -17.21 -7.13 2.88
C CYS A 1064 -18.04 -7.27 4.17
N ARG A 1065 -17.70 -6.54 5.23
CA ARG A 1065 -18.31 -6.71 6.56
C ARG A 1065 -19.80 -6.39 6.57
N GLU A 1066 -20.16 -5.25 5.98
CA GLU A 1066 -21.55 -4.79 5.95
C GLU A 1066 -22.26 -5.32 4.70
N GLY A 1067 -21.61 -5.25 3.52
CA GLY A 1067 -22.23 -5.63 2.26
C GLY A 1067 -22.62 -7.11 2.20
N VAL A 1068 -21.77 -8.02 2.70
CA VAL A 1068 -22.10 -9.45 2.75
C VAL A 1068 -23.21 -9.74 3.77
N ASP A 1069 -23.30 -8.99 4.88
CA ASP A 1069 -24.41 -9.11 5.82
C ASP A 1069 -25.75 -8.67 5.20
N TRP A 1070 -25.77 -7.55 4.47
CA TRP A 1070 -26.94 -7.11 3.71
C TRP A 1070 -27.33 -8.13 2.65
N MET A 1071 -26.36 -8.62 1.87
CA MET A 1071 -26.57 -9.65 0.86
C MET A 1071 -27.16 -10.93 1.47
N ASN A 1072 -26.67 -11.37 2.64
CA ASN A 1072 -27.22 -12.52 3.37
C ASN A 1072 -28.68 -12.30 3.76
N LYS A 1073 -29.02 -11.13 4.32
CA LYS A 1073 -30.40 -10.78 4.71
C LYS A 1073 -31.34 -10.83 3.50
N MET A 1074 -30.92 -10.24 2.37
CA MET A 1074 -31.70 -10.27 1.12
C MET A 1074 -31.86 -11.69 0.58
N MET A 1075 -30.79 -12.50 0.56
CA MET A 1075 -30.83 -13.89 0.14
C MET A 1075 -31.86 -14.71 0.92
N TRP A 1076 -31.91 -14.56 2.25
CA TRP A 1076 -32.90 -15.26 3.07
C TRP A 1076 -34.34 -14.79 2.85
N ARG A 1077 -34.55 -13.55 2.37
CA ARG A 1077 -35.86 -13.09 1.90
C ARG A 1077 -36.23 -13.74 0.58
N PHE A 1078 -35.30 -13.85 -0.37
CA PHE A 1078 -35.52 -14.59 -1.62
C PHE A 1078 -35.84 -16.07 -1.38
N VAL A 1079 -35.20 -16.72 -0.40
CA VAL A 1079 -35.53 -18.09 0.00
C VAL A 1079 -36.99 -18.21 0.43
N LYS A 1080 -37.49 -17.24 1.23
CA LYS A 1080 -38.90 -17.21 1.67
C LYS A 1080 -39.88 -16.81 0.56
N GLY A 1081 -39.43 -16.03 -0.42
CA GLY A 1081 -40.27 -15.38 -1.44
C GLY A 1081 -40.82 -14.01 -1.01
N ASP A 1082 -40.45 -13.54 0.19
CA ASP A 1082 -40.89 -12.25 0.76
C ASP A 1082 -39.97 -11.08 0.32
N ALA A 1083 -39.69 -11.04 -0.98
CA ALA A 1083 -38.86 -10.03 -1.62
C ALA A 1083 -39.60 -9.39 -2.80
N GLY A 1084 -39.30 -8.13 -3.10
CA GLY A 1084 -39.77 -7.44 -4.30
C GLY A 1084 -38.94 -7.80 -5.53
N ALA A 1085 -39.54 -7.73 -6.72
CA ALA A 1085 -38.83 -8.01 -7.98
C ALA A 1085 -37.61 -7.07 -8.19
N ALA A 1086 -37.75 -5.78 -7.83
CA ALA A 1086 -36.66 -4.81 -7.89
C ALA A 1086 -35.48 -5.15 -6.97
N GLU A 1087 -35.69 -5.97 -5.93
CA GLU A 1087 -34.60 -6.38 -5.03
C GLU A 1087 -33.59 -7.30 -5.72
N ILE A 1088 -33.98 -7.98 -6.82
CA ILE A 1088 -33.07 -8.81 -7.62
C ILE A 1088 -31.98 -7.93 -8.25
N ASP A 1089 -32.35 -6.78 -8.78
CA ASP A 1089 -31.41 -5.86 -9.40
C ASP A 1089 -30.59 -5.11 -8.31
N MET A 1090 -31.19 -4.83 -7.15
CA MET A 1090 -30.45 -4.26 -6.01
C MET A 1090 -29.38 -5.20 -5.45
N ILE A 1091 -29.68 -6.51 -5.29
CA ILE A 1091 -28.67 -7.46 -4.80
C ILE A 1091 -27.57 -7.69 -5.85
N TRP A 1092 -27.90 -7.59 -7.15
CA TRP A 1092 -26.91 -7.59 -8.22
C TRP A 1092 -25.95 -6.41 -8.09
N GLU A 1093 -26.48 -5.19 -7.95
CA GLU A 1093 -25.68 -3.98 -7.75
C GLU A 1093 -24.84 -4.06 -6.47
N LEU A 1094 -25.42 -4.50 -5.35
CA LEU A 1094 -24.70 -4.72 -4.10
C LEU A 1094 -23.53 -5.69 -4.29
N SER A 1095 -23.74 -6.80 -5.00
CA SER A 1095 -22.66 -7.75 -5.26
C SER A 1095 -21.50 -7.13 -6.06
N LYS A 1096 -21.78 -6.18 -6.96
CA LYS A 1096 -20.77 -5.45 -7.73
C LYS A 1096 -20.04 -4.38 -6.92
N GLN A 1097 -20.70 -3.80 -5.91
CA GLN A 1097 -20.06 -2.88 -4.95
C GLN A 1097 -19.15 -3.60 -3.95
N ILE A 1098 -19.35 -4.91 -3.74
CA ILE A 1098 -18.44 -5.74 -2.93
C ILE A 1098 -17.24 -6.17 -3.78
N GLU A 1099 -17.50 -6.70 -4.97
CA GLU A 1099 -16.48 -7.19 -5.90
C GLU A 1099 -15.45 -6.11 -6.23
N GLY A 1100 -14.16 -6.41 -6.06
CA GLY A 1100 -13.04 -5.52 -6.37
C GLY A 1100 -12.82 -4.36 -5.40
N HIS A 1101 -13.68 -4.18 -4.39
CA HIS A 1101 -13.61 -3.08 -3.42
C HIS A 1101 -13.16 -3.53 -2.02
N THR A 1102 -12.43 -4.64 -1.94
CA THR A 1102 -11.96 -5.23 -0.68
C THR A 1102 -10.46 -5.55 -0.74
N ILE A 1103 -9.82 -5.66 0.42
CA ILE A 1103 -8.36 -5.89 0.53
C ILE A 1103 -7.99 -7.32 0.07
N CYS A 1104 -8.92 -8.26 0.19
CA CYS A 1104 -8.71 -9.67 -0.16
C CYS A 1104 -9.90 -10.23 -0.95
N ALA A 1105 -9.68 -11.34 -1.65
CA ALA A 1105 -10.68 -11.96 -2.51
C ALA A 1105 -11.87 -12.63 -1.76
N LEU A 1106 -11.95 -12.55 -0.43
CA LEU A 1106 -13.12 -13.09 0.30
C LEU A 1106 -14.40 -12.35 -0.10
N GLY A 1107 -14.34 -11.03 -0.29
CA GLY A 1107 -15.48 -10.25 -0.77
C GLY A 1107 -15.95 -10.71 -2.16
N ASP A 1108 -15.00 -10.90 -3.07
CA ASP A 1108 -15.27 -11.38 -4.43
C ASP A 1108 -15.90 -12.79 -4.41
N GLY A 1109 -15.33 -13.71 -3.62
CA GLY A 1109 -15.84 -15.06 -3.44
C GLY A 1109 -17.24 -15.12 -2.82
N ALA A 1110 -17.61 -14.12 -2.00
CA ALA A 1110 -18.98 -13.99 -1.49
C ALA A 1110 -19.95 -13.45 -2.56
N ALA A 1111 -19.51 -12.53 -3.41
CA ALA A 1111 -20.35 -11.90 -4.43
C ALA A 1111 -20.66 -12.83 -5.62
N TRP A 1112 -19.66 -13.60 -6.07
CA TRP A 1112 -19.73 -14.40 -7.30
C TRP A 1112 -20.82 -15.49 -7.31
N PRO A 1113 -21.10 -16.25 -6.24
CA PRO A 1113 -22.19 -17.22 -6.21
C PRO A 1113 -23.57 -16.58 -6.43
N VAL A 1114 -23.79 -15.38 -5.87
CA VAL A 1114 -25.03 -14.61 -6.06
C VAL A 1114 -25.13 -14.10 -7.49
N GLN A 1115 -24.04 -13.61 -8.06
CA GLN A 1115 -24.01 -13.22 -9.48
C GLN A 1115 -24.31 -14.41 -10.40
N GLY A 1116 -23.75 -15.59 -10.14
CA GLY A 1116 -24.05 -16.81 -10.88
C GLY A 1116 -25.52 -17.23 -10.77
N LEU A 1117 -26.10 -17.13 -9.57
CA LEU A 1117 -27.52 -17.40 -9.33
C LEU A 1117 -28.42 -16.47 -10.16
N ILE A 1118 -28.17 -15.16 -10.12
CA ILE A 1118 -28.98 -14.18 -10.85
C ILE A 1118 -28.83 -14.38 -12.36
N ARG A 1119 -27.60 -14.59 -12.84
CA ARG A 1119 -27.34 -14.77 -14.28
C ARG A 1119 -28.09 -15.95 -14.89
N HIS A 1120 -28.16 -17.07 -14.18
CA HIS A 1120 -28.68 -18.32 -14.74
C HIS A 1120 -30.06 -18.73 -14.20
N PHE A 1121 -30.48 -18.22 -13.04
CA PHE A 1121 -31.69 -18.65 -12.33
C PHE A 1121 -32.59 -17.48 -11.88
N ARG A 1122 -32.46 -16.29 -12.47
CA ARG A 1122 -33.41 -15.17 -12.26
C ARG A 1122 -34.89 -15.56 -12.40
N PRO A 1123 -35.31 -16.34 -13.42
CA PRO A 1123 -36.70 -16.78 -13.52
C PRO A 1123 -37.19 -17.60 -12.32
N VAL A 1124 -36.31 -18.38 -11.70
CA VAL A 1124 -36.63 -19.17 -10.49
C VAL A 1124 -36.86 -18.24 -9.30
N MET A 1125 -36.07 -17.16 -9.18
CA MET A 1125 -36.25 -16.14 -8.13
C MET A 1125 -37.57 -15.38 -8.33
N GLU A 1126 -37.88 -14.95 -9.55
CA GLU A 1126 -39.12 -14.25 -9.88
C GLU A 1126 -40.36 -15.13 -9.62
N SER A 1127 -40.30 -16.40 -10.02
CA SER A 1127 -41.37 -17.37 -9.75
C SER A 1127 -41.60 -17.57 -8.24
N ARG A 1128 -40.53 -17.69 -7.45
CA ARG A 1128 -40.63 -17.81 -5.98
C ARG A 1128 -41.32 -16.60 -5.33
N ILE A 1129 -41.06 -15.40 -5.84
CA ILE A 1129 -41.70 -14.16 -5.39
C ILE A 1129 -43.19 -14.14 -5.77
N GLN A 1130 -43.52 -14.48 -7.02
CA GLN A 1130 -44.91 -14.51 -7.49
C GLN A 1130 -45.76 -15.53 -6.71
N GLU A 1131 -45.24 -16.74 -6.48
CA GLU A 1131 -45.91 -17.76 -5.68
C GLU A 1131 -46.19 -17.29 -4.24
N PHE A 1132 -45.24 -16.57 -3.63
CA PHE A 1132 -45.42 -16.01 -2.30
C PHE A 1132 -46.52 -14.93 -2.28
N GLN A 1133 -46.51 -14.01 -3.27
CA GLN A 1133 -47.53 -12.98 -3.40
C GLN A 1133 -48.94 -13.56 -3.62
N GLN A 1134 -49.07 -14.58 -4.48
CA GLN A 1134 -50.34 -15.29 -4.69
C GLN A 1134 -50.84 -15.94 -3.40
N LYS A 1135 -49.94 -16.57 -2.62
CA LYS A 1135 -50.30 -17.16 -1.31
C LYS A 1135 -50.72 -16.11 -0.28
N GLN A 1136 -50.13 -14.92 -0.29
CA GLN A 1136 -50.54 -13.82 0.58
C GLN A 1136 -51.90 -13.24 0.15
N GLN A 1137 -52.12 -13.05 -1.15
CA GLN A 1137 -53.40 -12.62 -1.69
C GLN A 1137 -54.53 -13.61 -1.44
N ALA A 1138 -54.24 -14.92 -1.45
CA ALA A 1138 -55.22 -15.96 -1.10
C ALA A 1138 -55.49 -16.08 0.40
N ARG A 1139 -54.65 -15.49 1.26
CA ARG A 1139 -54.81 -15.45 2.72
C ARG A 1139 -55.48 -14.18 3.23
N ALA A 1140 -55.34 -13.08 2.50
CA ALA A 1140 -56.06 -11.83 2.70
C ALA A 1140 -57.49 -11.96 2.15
#